data_AF-A0AB35BFE4-F1
#
_entry.id   AF-A0AB35BFE4-F1
#
_cell.length_a   1.000
_cell.length_b   1.000
_cell.length_c   1.000
_cell.angle_alpha   90.00
_cell.angle_beta   90.00
_cell.angle_gamma   90.00
#
_symmetry.space_group_name_H-M   'P 1'
#
loop_
_entity.id
_entity.type
_entity.pdbx_description
1 polymer ?
#
loop_
_entity_poly.entity_id
_entity_poly.type
_entity_poly.pdbx_seq_one_letter_code
_entity_poly.pdbx_strand_id
1 'polypeptide(L)'
;MGLTTQQCDRAAGVLLATAAGDALGAGYEFTHPAADATIDMIGGGTFNWAPGEWTDDTAMALAIAEVAATGADIGRGVGLDAVAAQFVRWYDTDPADVGNQTRAVLDRRPVGAAAMQARAQALTGLKAGNGSLMRTAPVALAYLDDEAGCRDAAAQISSLTHDDPRAAQACQLWSHAIRHAVLHGTFDGVRGYLTTAPADVTAFWGPLLDQAEHGSPADFPKNGWVVHALQTAWWAITNTDDSDARHLQDALEAAVRAGGDTDTTAAIAGGLLGARWGASAVPARWRRILHGWPGYTARDLVRLAVKTAKGGRDDKHGWPSTPVLDYSKFSGTGRLTTHPHDGGVLLGGSDAVTGSGFDAVVSLCRMGTEQVRGEHVAFWLIDEGREENPNLDFVIDDAARTVQALRAEGKRVLLHCVQAHSRTPSVAARYSMLLGRNPDDVLEAMPWAHPKRDLWAAATAPVAKPDGAITTKIEVVEGDITRLSVDAVVNAARPSLLGGGGVDGAIHRAGGPEILAACEVLRATSLPDGLTVGAAVATTGGRLPAPTVIHTVGPRYSRHEDRSALLRAAYTRSLAAADSVGARTVAFPLISGGSYGWPKEDAIKQAVAAISAANTGVEVVTLVAYNDETAALMRRALT
;
A
#
# COMPACT_ATOMS: atom_id res chain seq x y z
N MET A 1 -25.47 -12.12 -9.95
CA MET A 1 -25.08 -12.88 -8.74
C MET A 1 -25.13 -12.01 -7.47
N GLY A 2 -25.36 -12.59 -6.28
CA GLY A 2 -25.16 -11.92 -4.98
C GLY A 2 -23.84 -12.38 -4.36
N LEU A 3 -22.92 -11.45 -4.08
CA LEU A 3 -21.59 -11.75 -3.54
C LEU A 3 -21.60 -11.71 -2.01
N THR A 4 -20.86 -12.62 -1.37
CA THR A 4 -20.59 -12.53 0.08
C THR A 4 -19.68 -11.34 0.38
N THR A 5 -19.53 -11.00 1.67
CA THR A 5 -18.58 -9.98 2.09
C THR A 5 -17.15 -10.32 1.67
N GLN A 6 -16.71 -11.57 1.89
CA GLN A 6 -15.38 -12.02 1.50
C GLN A 6 -15.17 -11.91 -0.02
N GLN A 7 -16.16 -12.32 -0.82
CA GLN A 7 -16.09 -12.19 -2.28
C GLN A 7 -16.07 -10.73 -2.73
N CYS A 8 -16.77 -9.83 -2.03
CA CYS A 8 -16.68 -8.39 -2.30
C CYS A 8 -15.31 -7.82 -1.97
N ASP A 9 -14.69 -8.23 -0.85
CA ASP A 9 -13.34 -7.82 -0.46
C ASP A 9 -12.29 -8.31 -1.48
N ARG A 10 -12.40 -9.58 -1.89
CA ARG A 10 -11.59 -10.17 -2.97
C ARG A 10 -11.76 -9.44 -4.30
N ALA A 11 -13.01 -9.17 -4.70
CA ALA A 11 -13.29 -8.42 -5.92
C ALA A 11 -12.66 -7.01 -5.87
N ALA A 12 -12.80 -6.31 -4.74
CA ALA A 12 -12.17 -5.01 -4.52
C ALA A 12 -10.63 -5.08 -4.61
N GLY A 13 -10.06 -6.17 -4.09
CA GLY A 13 -8.62 -6.43 -4.11
C GLY A 13 -8.03 -6.53 -5.51
N VAL A 14 -8.79 -7.01 -6.51
CA VAL A 14 -8.28 -7.22 -7.88
C VAL A 14 -7.69 -5.94 -8.47
N LEU A 15 -8.45 -4.84 -8.54
CA LEU A 15 -7.92 -3.59 -9.10
C LEU A 15 -6.94 -2.91 -8.15
N LEU A 16 -7.22 -2.96 -6.84
CA LEU A 16 -6.39 -2.27 -5.85
C LEU A 16 -4.98 -2.87 -5.77
N ALA A 17 -4.87 -4.19 -5.78
CA ALA A 17 -3.58 -4.89 -5.73
C ALA A 17 -2.87 -4.89 -7.09
N THR A 18 -3.60 -4.85 -8.22
CA THR A 18 -2.99 -4.58 -9.54
C THR A 18 -2.27 -3.23 -9.51
N ALA A 19 -2.97 -2.18 -9.07
CA ALA A 19 -2.39 -0.83 -8.95
C ALA A 19 -1.26 -0.75 -7.91
N ALA A 20 -1.39 -1.48 -6.80
CA ALA A 20 -0.33 -1.56 -5.80
C ALA A 20 0.93 -2.23 -6.37
N GLY A 21 0.78 -3.33 -7.11
CA GLY A 21 1.90 -4.02 -7.74
C GLY A 21 2.60 -3.16 -8.79
N ASP A 22 1.83 -2.56 -9.69
CA ASP A 22 2.28 -1.61 -10.70
C ASP A 22 3.12 -0.47 -10.05
N ALA A 23 2.51 0.33 -9.17
CA ALA A 23 3.19 1.46 -8.55
C ALA A 23 4.38 1.07 -7.66
N LEU A 24 4.38 -0.16 -7.12
CA LEU A 24 5.52 -0.70 -6.38
C LEU A 24 6.69 -1.03 -7.31
N GLY A 25 6.41 -1.57 -8.49
CA GLY A 25 7.40 -1.98 -9.48
C GLY A 25 7.94 -0.85 -10.35
N ALA A 26 7.17 0.23 -10.55
CA ALA A 26 7.50 1.32 -11.49
C ALA A 26 8.87 1.97 -11.25
N GLY A 27 9.27 2.14 -9.99
CA GLY A 27 10.55 2.74 -9.62
C GLY A 27 11.78 1.84 -9.88
N TYR A 28 11.55 0.54 -10.07
CA TYR A 28 12.59 -0.49 -10.18
C TYR A 28 12.70 -1.07 -11.59
N GLU A 29 11.95 -0.53 -12.55
CA GLU A 29 11.93 -1.01 -13.92
C GLU A 29 13.35 -1.10 -14.50
N PHE A 30 13.67 -2.26 -15.09
CA PHE A 30 14.99 -2.63 -15.62
C PHE A 30 16.14 -2.67 -14.60
N THR A 31 15.83 -2.70 -13.31
CA THR A 31 16.79 -2.91 -12.23
C THR A 31 16.67 -4.32 -11.63
N HIS A 32 17.61 -4.67 -10.75
CA HIS A 32 17.58 -5.89 -9.94
C HIS A 32 17.90 -5.51 -8.49
N PRO A 33 16.88 -5.24 -7.66
CA PRO A 33 17.09 -4.88 -6.28
C PRO A 33 17.86 -5.97 -5.52
N ALA A 34 18.73 -5.56 -4.58
CA ALA A 34 19.44 -6.49 -3.72
C ALA A 34 18.48 -7.22 -2.76
N ALA A 35 18.88 -8.39 -2.26
CA ALA A 35 18.05 -9.20 -1.38
C ALA A 35 17.67 -8.49 -0.06
N ASP A 36 18.55 -7.62 0.44
CA ASP A 36 18.38 -6.81 1.64
C ASP A 36 17.77 -5.43 1.37
N ALA A 37 17.51 -5.09 0.10
CA ALA A 37 16.85 -3.83 -0.24
C ALA A 37 15.39 -3.83 0.22
N THR A 38 15.00 -2.76 0.90
CA THR A 38 13.59 -2.48 1.19
C THR A 38 12.89 -2.12 -0.12
N ILE A 39 11.85 -2.86 -0.45
CA ILE A 39 10.99 -2.58 -1.60
C ILE A 39 9.81 -1.75 -1.13
N ASP A 40 9.66 -0.56 -1.70
CA ASP A 40 8.52 0.33 -1.45
C ASP A 40 8.20 1.18 -2.69
N MET A 41 7.08 1.90 -2.65
CA MET A 41 6.59 2.77 -3.73
C MET A 41 7.41 4.06 -3.83
N ILE A 42 8.67 3.92 -4.27
CA ILE A 42 9.67 5.00 -4.25
C ILE A 42 9.51 6.02 -5.39
N GLY A 43 8.72 5.71 -6.42
CA GLY A 43 8.71 6.49 -7.67
C GLY A 43 10.06 6.41 -8.40
N GLY A 44 10.40 7.40 -9.21
CA GLY A 44 11.63 7.40 -10.00
C GLY A 44 11.53 6.53 -11.25
N GLY A 45 12.52 5.66 -11.48
CA GLY A 45 12.57 4.82 -12.68
C GLY A 45 12.78 5.60 -14.00
N THR A 46 12.57 4.92 -15.12
CA THR A 46 12.81 5.43 -16.49
C THR A 46 12.08 6.74 -16.79
N PHE A 47 10.86 6.88 -16.26
CA PHE A 47 9.96 8.00 -16.53
C PHE A 47 9.85 9.01 -15.39
N ASN A 48 10.64 8.84 -14.32
CA ASN A 48 10.63 9.69 -13.13
C ASN A 48 9.23 9.79 -12.49
N TRP A 49 8.61 8.63 -12.25
CA TRP A 49 7.31 8.45 -11.61
C TRP A 49 7.27 9.11 -10.23
N ALA A 50 6.10 9.63 -9.83
CA ALA A 50 5.90 10.03 -8.44
C ALA A 50 5.76 8.79 -7.53
N PRO A 51 6.11 8.88 -6.23
CA PRO A 51 5.85 7.82 -5.26
C PRO A 51 4.36 7.41 -5.24
N GLY A 52 4.09 6.14 -5.51
CA GLY A 52 2.72 5.60 -5.57
C GLY A 52 1.98 5.88 -6.90
N GLU A 53 2.67 6.45 -7.89
CA GLU A 53 2.13 6.61 -9.24
C GLU A 53 2.17 5.28 -10.01
N TRP A 54 1.03 4.87 -10.57
CA TRP A 54 0.93 3.70 -11.44
C TRP A 54 1.09 4.05 -12.93
N THR A 55 1.50 3.06 -13.73
CA THR A 55 1.90 3.18 -15.14
C THR A 55 0.76 2.81 -16.10
N ASP A 56 1.10 2.37 -17.32
CA ASP A 56 0.14 1.96 -18.34
C ASP A 56 -0.59 0.65 -17.98
N ASP A 57 0.01 -0.23 -17.18
CA ASP A 57 -0.63 -1.47 -16.70
C ASP A 57 -1.97 -1.18 -16.04
N THR A 58 -1.96 -0.34 -14.99
CA THR A 58 -3.17 0.05 -14.27
C THR A 58 -4.03 0.99 -15.08
N ALA A 59 -3.45 1.95 -15.80
CA ALA A 59 -4.25 2.89 -16.59
C ALA A 59 -5.11 2.17 -17.65
N MET A 60 -4.53 1.20 -18.36
CA MET A 60 -5.27 0.40 -19.34
C MET A 60 -6.23 -0.60 -18.68
N ALA A 61 -5.90 -1.14 -17.49
CA ALA A 61 -6.85 -1.93 -16.71
C ALA A 61 -8.08 -1.10 -16.31
N LEU A 62 -7.87 0.16 -15.92
CA LEU A 62 -8.94 1.09 -15.55
C LEU A 62 -9.80 1.47 -16.75
N ALA A 63 -9.23 1.64 -17.94
CA ALA A 63 -9.99 1.83 -19.17
C ALA A 63 -11.01 0.70 -19.42
N ILE A 64 -10.65 -0.56 -19.13
CA ILE A 64 -11.58 -1.70 -19.21
C ILE A 64 -12.61 -1.63 -18.07
N ALA A 65 -12.13 -1.39 -16.84
CA ALA A 65 -12.97 -1.39 -15.64
C ALA A 65 -14.04 -0.28 -15.65
N GLU A 66 -13.75 0.90 -16.21
CA GLU A 66 -14.70 2.00 -16.39
C GLU A 66 -15.91 1.57 -17.22
N VAL A 67 -15.68 0.83 -18.32
CA VAL A 67 -16.76 0.30 -19.16
C VAL A 67 -17.50 -0.82 -18.43
N ALA A 68 -16.76 -1.77 -17.84
CA ALA A 68 -17.33 -2.91 -17.15
C ALA A 68 -18.24 -2.50 -15.96
N ALA A 69 -17.85 -1.43 -15.25
CA ALA A 69 -18.63 -0.87 -14.15
C ALA A 69 -19.93 -0.18 -14.57
N THR A 70 -20.20 -0.04 -15.88
CA THR A 70 -21.52 0.37 -16.39
C THR A 70 -22.50 -0.81 -16.49
N GLY A 71 -22.00 -2.05 -16.40
CA GLY A 71 -22.77 -3.27 -16.67
C GLY A 71 -22.79 -3.67 -18.14
N ALA A 72 -22.03 -2.98 -19.02
CA ALA A 72 -21.88 -3.36 -20.41
C ALA A 72 -21.06 -4.66 -20.57
N ASP A 73 -21.43 -5.47 -21.57
CA ASP A 73 -20.67 -6.67 -21.95
C ASP A 73 -19.40 -6.26 -22.72
N ILE A 74 -18.26 -6.26 -22.02
CA ILE A 74 -16.97 -5.76 -22.53
C ILE A 74 -16.31 -6.68 -23.56
N GLY A 75 -16.80 -7.91 -23.75
CA GLY A 75 -16.23 -8.90 -24.65
C GLY A 75 -16.76 -8.83 -26.08
N ARG A 76 -17.81 -8.04 -26.35
CA ARG A 76 -18.43 -7.98 -27.69
C ARG A 76 -19.21 -6.70 -27.96
N GLY A 77 -19.46 -6.44 -29.24
CA GLY A 77 -20.32 -5.37 -29.71
C GLY A 77 -19.97 -4.01 -29.09
N VAL A 78 -21.00 -3.27 -28.67
CA VAL A 78 -20.86 -1.90 -28.16
C VAL A 78 -19.99 -1.78 -26.90
N GLY A 79 -19.91 -2.83 -26.07
CA GLY A 79 -19.06 -2.81 -24.88
C GLY A 79 -17.58 -2.96 -25.23
N LEU A 80 -17.24 -3.85 -26.17
CA LEU A 80 -15.87 -3.96 -26.68
C LEU A 80 -15.46 -2.70 -27.47
N ASP A 81 -16.37 -2.09 -28.23
CA ASP A 81 -16.14 -0.80 -28.88
C ASP A 81 -15.88 0.33 -27.85
N ALA A 82 -16.59 0.32 -26.73
CA ALA A 82 -16.37 1.28 -25.65
C ALA A 82 -15.00 1.07 -24.97
N VAL A 83 -14.55 -0.17 -24.79
CA VAL A 83 -13.18 -0.46 -24.29
C VAL A 83 -12.13 0.08 -25.28
N ALA A 84 -12.31 -0.17 -26.57
CA ALA A 84 -11.43 0.37 -27.61
C ALA A 84 -11.39 1.91 -27.58
N ALA A 85 -12.54 2.56 -27.41
CA ALA A 85 -12.61 4.02 -27.27
C ALA A 85 -11.88 4.51 -26.01
N GLN A 86 -11.95 3.78 -24.90
CA GLN A 86 -11.25 4.14 -23.67
C GLN A 86 -9.72 4.02 -23.80
N PHE A 87 -9.21 3.02 -24.55
CA PHE A 87 -7.78 2.95 -24.86
C PHE A 87 -7.31 4.14 -25.68
N VAL A 88 -8.11 4.59 -26.67
CA VAL A 88 -7.79 5.81 -27.43
C VAL A 88 -7.85 7.04 -26.55
N ARG A 89 -8.85 7.15 -25.66
CA ARG A 89 -8.95 8.25 -24.68
C ARG A 89 -7.72 8.33 -23.78
N TRP A 90 -7.27 7.21 -23.24
CA TRP A 90 -6.05 7.16 -22.44
C TRP A 90 -4.83 7.54 -23.28
N TYR A 91 -4.68 6.98 -24.48
CA TYR A 91 -3.56 7.30 -25.37
C TYR A 91 -3.50 8.78 -25.74
N ASP A 92 -4.65 9.44 -25.92
CA ASP A 92 -4.74 10.85 -26.24
C ASP A 92 -4.36 11.79 -25.07
N THR A 93 -4.15 11.26 -23.86
CA THR A 93 -3.53 12.04 -22.77
C THR A 93 -2.01 12.10 -22.84
N ASP A 94 -1.40 11.56 -23.91
CA ASP A 94 0.05 11.48 -24.10
C ASP A 94 0.76 10.85 -22.88
N PRO A 95 0.40 9.61 -22.52
CA PRO A 95 0.95 8.95 -21.33
C PRO A 95 2.46 8.78 -21.44
N ALA A 96 3.14 8.91 -20.30
CA ALA A 96 4.60 8.85 -20.20
C ALA A 96 5.14 7.51 -20.72
N ASP A 97 4.42 6.41 -20.44
CA ASP A 97 4.75 5.09 -20.93
C ASP A 97 3.62 4.48 -21.77
N VAL A 98 4.01 3.80 -22.85
CA VAL A 98 3.16 2.98 -23.72
C VAL A 98 4.06 1.96 -24.43
N GLY A 99 3.79 0.67 -24.21
CA GLY A 99 4.46 -0.41 -24.94
C GLY A 99 4.38 -0.24 -26.47
N ASN A 100 5.49 -0.54 -27.17
CA ASN A 100 5.65 -0.30 -28.62
C ASN A 100 4.52 -0.87 -29.49
N GLN A 101 4.03 -2.07 -29.15
CA GLN A 101 2.96 -2.72 -29.90
C GLN A 101 1.61 -2.02 -29.69
N THR A 102 1.28 -1.68 -28.43
CA THR A 102 0.10 -0.88 -28.09
C THR A 102 0.15 0.47 -28.82
N ARG A 103 1.30 1.15 -28.78
CA ARG A 103 1.54 2.41 -29.49
C ARG A 103 1.27 2.29 -30.99
N ALA A 104 1.83 1.26 -31.65
CA ALA A 104 1.69 1.05 -33.09
C ALA A 104 0.23 0.84 -33.55
N VAL A 105 -0.63 0.36 -32.65
CA VAL A 105 -2.08 0.24 -32.87
C VAL A 105 -2.78 1.58 -32.61
N LEU A 106 -2.54 2.20 -31.45
CA LEU A 106 -3.28 3.38 -30.99
C LEU A 106 -2.89 4.68 -31.71
N ASP A 107 -1.70 4.76 -32.30
CA ASP A 107 -1.23 5.90 -33.11
C ASP A 107 -2.19 6.30 -34.25
N ARG A 108 -2.98 5.35 -34.72
CA ARG A 108 -3.97 5.58 -35.79
C ARG A 108 -5.34 5.98 -35.28
N ARG A 109 -5.53 6.05 -33.96
CA ARG A 109 -6.81 6.31 -33.28
C ARG A 109 -7.95 5.50 -33.93
N PRO A 110 -7.83 4.15 -33.96
CA PRO A 110 -8.84 3.32 -34.62
C PRO A 110 -10.22 3.51 -33.97
N VAL A 111 -11.25 3.63 -34.81
CA VAL A 111 -12.62 3.83 -34.36
C VAL A 111 -13.29 2.47 -34.16
N GLY A 112 -13.51 2.09 -32.90
CA GLY A 112 -14.13 0.82 -32.52
C GLY A 112 -13.18 -0.37 -32.51
N ALA A 113 -13.66 -1.48 -31.97
CA ALA A 113 -12.90 -2.70 -31.72
C ALA A 113 -12.42 -3.37 -33.01
N ALA A 114 -13.28 -3.48 -34.02
CA ALA A 114 -12.95 -4.15 -35.27
C ALA A 114 -11.79 -3.46 -36.02
N ALA A 115 -11.79 -2.12 -36.06
CA ALA A 115 -10.71 -1.35 -36.67
C ALA A 115 -9.39 -1.51 -35.89
N MET A 116 -9.49 -1.57 -34.56
CA MET A 116 -8.33 -1.76 -33.68
C MET A 116 -7.72 -3.15 -33.84
N GLN A 117 -8.54 -4.20 -33.86
CA GLN A 117 -8.11 -5.59 -34.12
C GLN A 117 -7.48 -5.74 -35.51
N ALA A 118 -8.11 -5.18 -36.55
CA ALA A 118 -7.56 -5.21 -37.91
C ALA A 118 -6.17 -4.53 -37.96
N ARG A 119 -5.97 -3.48 -37.17
CA ARG A 119 -4.67 -2.82 -37.06
C ARG A 119 -3.64 -3.70 -36.34
N ALA A 120 -4.00 -4.34 -35.24
CA ALA A 120 -3.13 -5.29 -34.53
C ALA A 120 -2.73 -6.47 -35.43
N GLN A 121 -3.67 -6.99 -36.22
CA GLN A 121 -3.42 -8.05 -37.20
C GLN A 121 -2.44 -7.61 -38.29
N ALA A 122 -2.55 -6.38 -38.77
CA ALA A 122 -1.70 -5.83 -39.81
C ALA A 122 -0.25 -5.52 -39.35
N LEU A 123 0.05 -5.55 -38.04
CA LEU A 123 1.42 -5.42 -37.56
C LEU A 123 2.28 -6.61 -38.02
N THR A 124 3.56 -6.36 -38.26
CA THR A 124 4.54 -7.39 -38.61
C THR A 124 5.53 -7.59 -37.47
N GLY A 125 6.19 -8.74 -37.39
CA GLY A 125 7.12 -9.07 -36.31
C GLY A 125 6.49 -9.86 -35.16
N LEU A 126 7.19 -9.93 -34.03
CA LEU A 126 6.72 -10.62 -32.82
C LEU A 126 5.62 -9.80 -32.13
N LYS A 127 4.53 -10.46 -31.73
CA LYS A 127 3.31 -9.81 -31.21
C LYS A 127 2.89 -10.26 -29.81
N ALA A 128 3.74 -11.05 -29.15
CA ALA A 128 3.47 -11.68 -27.85
C ALA A 128 3.97 -10.86 -26.65
N GLY A 129 3.99 -9.53 -26.75
CA GLY A 129 4.28 -8.67 -25.59
C GLY A 129 3.29 -8.89 -24.45
N ASN A 130 3.71 -8.59 -23.22
CA ASN A 130 2.88 -8.66 -22.01
C ASN A 130 1.78 -7.58 -21.94
N GLY A 131 1.82 -6.56 -22.81
CA GLY A 131 0.92 -5.41 -22.84
C GLY A 131 -0.59 -5.68 -22.95
N SER A 132 -0.99 -6.91 -23.30
CA SER A 132 -2.39 -7.33 -23.18
C SER A 132 -2.73 -8.03 -21.87
N LEU A 133 -1.79 -8.79 -21.29
CA LEU A 133 -2.02 -9.56 -20.06
C LEU A 133 -2.16 -8.64 -18.84
N MET A 134 -1.26 -7.66 -18.71
CA MET A 134 -1.17 -6.76 -17.56
C MET A 134 -2.49 -6.06 -17.19
N ARG A 135 -3.32 -5.81 -18.20
CA ARG A 135 -4.56 -5.04 -18.06
C ARG A 135 -5.83 -5.87 -17.96
N THR A 136 -5.76 -7.21 -18.00
CA THR A 136 -6.96 -8.07 -18.08
C THR A 136 -7.60 -8.44 -16.74
N ALA A 137 -7.02 -8.07 -15.60
CA ALA A 137 -7.58 -8.34 -14.28
C ALA A 137 -9.07 -7.92 -14.10
N PRO A 138 -9.54 -6.74 -14.59
CA PRO A 138 -10.95 -6.35 -14.51
C PRO A 138 -11.91 -7.25 -15.29
N VAL A 139 -11.43 -8.00 -16.29
CA VAL A 139 -12.26 -8.91 -17.09
C VAL A 139 -12.85 -9.99 -16.20
N ALA A 140 -12.06 -10.54 -15.29
CA ALA A 140 -12.54 -11.54 -14.33
C ALA A 140 -13.76 -11.07 -13.53
N LEU A 141 -13.77 -9.79 -13.11
CA LEU A 141 -14.85 -9.21 -12.32
C LEU A 141 -16.16 -9.07 -13.12
N ALA A 142 -16.07 -8.80 -14.42
CA ALA A 142 -17.25 -8.62 -15.28
C ALA A 142 -18.01 -9.93 -15.55
N TYR A 143 -17.37 -11.08 -15.35
CA TYR A 143 -17.89 -12.40 -15.71
C TYR A 143 -17.79 -13.41 -14.55
N LEU A 144 -17.97 -12.97 -13.30
CA LEU A 144 -17.92 -13.86 -12.13
C LEU A 144 -18.91 -15.03 -12.22
N ASP A 145 -20.06 -14.86 -12.87
CA ASP A 145 -21.06 -15.91 -13.08
C ASP A 145 -20.98 -16.62 -14.44
N ASP A 146 -20.04 -16.23 -15.32
CA ASP A 146 -19.88 -16.80 -16.67
C ASP A 146 -18.41 -17.10 -16.99
N GLU A 147 -17.98 -18.32 -16.68
CA GLU A 147 -16.58 -18.72 -16.90
C GLU A 147 -16.18 -18.73 -18.38
N ALA A 148 -17.07 -19.19 -19.27
CA ALA A 148 -16.78 -19.23 -20.70
C ALA A 148 -16.71 -17.80 -21.27
N GLY A 149 -17.68 -16.94 -20.92
CA GLY A 149 -17.66 -15.53 -21.28
C GLY A 149 -16.43 -14.80 -20.76
N CYS A 150 -15.94 -15.13 -19.56
CA CYS A 150 -14.69 -14.57 -19.02
C CYS A 150 -13.49 -14.86 -19.94
N ARG A 151 -13.34 -16.11 -20.38
CA ARG A 151 -12.24 -16.53 -21.27
C ARG A 151 -12.38 -15.91 -22.66
N ASP A 152 -13.59 -15.88 -23.21
CA ASP A 152 -13.84 -15.28 -24.52
C ASP A 152 -13.56 -13.78 -24.51
N ALA A 153 -14.05 -13.06 -23.49
CA ALA A 153 -13.81 -11.62 -23.34
C ALA A 153 -12.32 -11.31 -23.15
N ALA A 154 -11.59 -12.11 -22.37
CA ALA A 154 -10.15 -11.93 -22.18
C ALA A 154 -9.38 -12.05 -23.51
N ALA A 155 -9.74 -13.02 -24.36
CA ALA A 155 -9.15 -13.16 -25.69
C ALA A 155 -9.50 -11.99 -26.63
N GLN A 156 -10.76 -11.53 -26.61
CA GLN A 156 -11.20 -10.39 -27.42
C GLN A 156 -10.52 -9.08 -27.02
N ILE A 157 -10.34 -8.84 -25.72
CA ILE A 157 -9.65 -7.64 -25.22
C ILE A 157 -8.14 -7.70 -25.49
N SER A 158 -7.54 -8.89 -25.45
CA SER A 158 -6.15 -9.07 -25.88
C SER A 158 -5.97 -8.70 -27.35
N SER A 159 -6.83 -9.23 -28.22
CA SER A 159 -6.72 -9.06 -29.68
C SER A 159 -6.90 -7.62 -30.17
N LEU A 160 -7.46 -6.73 -29.34
CA LEU A 160 -7.48 -5.29 -29.62
C LEU A 160 -6.09 -4.76 -29.96
N THR A 161 -5.02 -5.26 -29.33
CA THR A 161 -3.65 -4.77 -29.57
C THR A 161 -2.63 -5.88 -29.82
N HIS A 162 -2.91 -7.09 -29.34
CA HIS A 162 -2.02 -8.23 -29.39
C HIS A 162 -2.66 -9.39 -30.13
N ASP A 163 -2.39 -9.45 -31.44
CA ASP A 163 -2.78 -10.54 -32.34
C ASP A 163 -1.74 -11.67 -32.27
N ASP A 164 -1.67 -12.33 -31.11
CA ASP A 164 -0.83 -13.51 -30.89
C ASP A 164 -1.59 -14.56 -30.06
N PRO A 165 -1.63 -15.83 -30.47
CA PRO A 165 -2.32 -16.88 -29.72
C PRO A 165 -1.80 -17.05 -28.28
N ARG A 166 -0.50 -16.85 -28.03
CA ARG A 166 0.08 -16.96 -26.69
C ARG A 166 -0.33 -15.81 -25.79
N ALA A 167 -0.44 -14.60 -26.32
CA ALA A 167 -0.97 -13.46 -25.59
C ALA A 167 -2.44 -13.70 -25.18
N ALA A 168 -3.27 -14.16 -26.13
CA ALA A 168 -4.67 -14.49 -25.84
C ALA A 168 -4.81 -15.62 -24.79
N GLN A 169 -4.02 -16.69 -24.90
CA GLN A 169 -4.03 -17.80 -23.95
C GLN A 169 -3.60 -17.37 -22.55
N ALA A 170 -2.59 -16.50 -22.43
CA ALA A 170 -2.15 -15.97 -21.15
C ALA A 170 -3.27 -15.13 -20.48
N CYS A 171 -3.91 -14.23 -21.23
CA CYS A 171 -5.06 -13.46 -20.74
C CYS A 171 -6.23 -14.35 -20.29
N GLN A 172 -6.54 -15.41 -21.04
CA GLN A 172 -7.56 -16.40 -20.69
C GLN A 172 -7.23 -17.13 -19.39
N LEU A 173 -6.02 -17.67 -19.29
CA LEU A 173 -5.54 -18.40 -18.12
C LEU A 173 -5.61 -17.51 -16.88
N TRP A 174 -5.04 -16.30 -16.96
CA TRP A 174 -4.94 -15.40 -15.81
C TRP A 174 -6.30 -14.83 -15.39
N SER A 175 -7.15 -14.45 -16.35
CA SER A 175 -8.51 -13.96 -16.03
C SER A 175 -9.38 -15.07 -15.41
N HIS A 176 -9.23 -16.31 -15.88
CA HIS A 176 -9.87 -17.47 -15.25
C HIS A 176 -9.36 -17.70 -13.82
N ALA A 177 -8.05 -17.61 -13.59
CA ALA A 177 -7.45 -17.75 -12.26
C ALA A 177 -7.94 -16.66 -11.29
N ILE A 178 -7.95 -15.39 -11.72
CA ILE A 178 -8.47 -14.27 -10.92
C ILE A 178 -9.95 -14.50 -10.58
N ARG A 179 -10.77 -14.91 -11.56
CA ARG A 179 -12.19 -15.24 -11.33
C ARG A 179 -12.33 -16.34 -10.27
N HIS A 180 -11.56 -17.42 -10.39
CA HIS A 180 -11.57 -18.52 -9.41
C HIS A 180 -11.19 -18.02 -8.02
N ALA A 181 -10.11 -17.23 -7.91
CA ALA A 181 -9.63 -16.71 -6.64
C ALA A 181 -10.68 -15.80 -5.97
N VAL A 182 -11.37 -14.94 -6.73
CA VAL A 182 -12.48 -14.14 -6.17
C VAL A 182 -13.57 -15.02 -5.58
N LEU A 183 -14.00 -16.05 -6.31
CA LEU A 183 -15.13 -16.89 -5.92
C LEU A 183 -14.79 -17.85 -4.78
N HIS A 184 -13.59 -18.42 -4.79
CA HIS A 184 -13.22 -19.57 -3.95
C HIS A 184 -12.10 -19.26 -2.96
N GLY A 185 -11.30 -18.23 -3.20
CA GLY A 185 -10.21 -17.85 -2.30
C GLY A 185 -9.05 -18.83 -2.30
N THR A 186 -8.72 -19.40 -3.46
CA THR A 186 -7.53 -20.24 -3.67
C THR A 186 -6.90 -19.90 -5.02
N PHE A 187 -5.62 -20.26 -5.18
CA PHE A 187 -4.90 -20.09 -6.44
C PHE A 187 -5.11 -21.24 -7.43
N ASP A 188 -5.94 -22.24 -7.07
CA ASP A 188 -6.14 -23.46 -7.85
C ASP A 188 -6.63 -23.20 -9.27
N GLY A 189 -7.27 -22.05 -9.52
CA GLY A 189 -7.70 -21.63 -10.85
C GLY A 189 -6.58 -21.57 -11.89
N VAL A 190 -5.32 -21.33 -11.48
CA VAL A 190 -4.17 -21.32 -12.41
C VAL A 190 -4.01 -22.70 -13.06
N ARG A 191 -3.97 -23.78 -12.27
CA ARG A 191 -3.90 -25.16 -12.75
C ARG A 191 -5.26 -25.67 -13.23
N GLY A 192 -6.35 -25.18 -12.63
CA GLY A 192 -7.73 -25.47 -12.99
C GLY A 192 -8.04 -25.13 -14.45
N TYR A 193 -7.51 -24.02 -14.97
CA TYR A 193 -7.61 -23.68 -16.38
C TYR A 193 -7.15 -24.83 -17.30
N LEU A 194 -6.00 -25.44 -17.00
CA LEU A 194 -5.40 -26.50 -17.81
C LEU A 194 -6.22 -27.80 -17.86
N THR A 195 -7.12 -28.01 -16.90
CA THR A 195 -8.01 -29.17 -16.88
C THR A 195 -9.11 -29.10 -17.94
N THR A 196 -9.40 -27.89 -18.44
CA THR A 196 -10.46 -27.62 -19.41
C THR A 196 -9.94 -27.00 -20.70
N ALA A 197 -8.66 -26.64 -20.75
CA ALA A 197 -8.00 -26.09 -21.93
C ALA A 197 -7.77 -27.18 -23.00
N PRO A 198 -7.66 -26.81 -24.28
CA PRO A 198 -7.23 -27.73 -25.34
C PRO A 198 -5.88 -28.38 -25.04
N ALA A 199 -5.67 -29.61 -25.52
CA ALA A 199 -4.50 -30.42 -25.17
C ALA A 199 -3.15 -29.75 -25.55
N ASP A 200 -3.10 -29.02 -26.65
CA ASP A 200 -1.92 -28.27 -27.10
C ASP A 200 -1.62 -27.04 -26.22
N VAL A 201 -2.66 -26.40 -25.68
CA VAL A 201 -2.54 -25.32 -24.69
C VAL A 201 -1.99 -25.89 -23.39
N THR A 202 -2.54 -27.00 -22.91
CA THR A 202 -2.09 -27.67 -21.69
C THR A 202 -0.65 -28.16 -21.81
N ALA A 203 -0.28 -28.77 -22.95
CA ALA A 203 1.09 -29.23 -23.20
C ALA A 203 2.11 -28.09 -23.25
N PHE A 204 1.68 -26.87 -23.62
CA PHE A 204 2.54 -25.69 -23.62
C PHE A 204 2.67 -25.08 -22.23
N TRP A 205 1.56 -24.76 -21.56
CA TRP A 205 1.56 -24.02 -20.30
C TRP A 205 1.91 -24.86 -19.08
N GLY A 206 1.58 -26.16 -19.07
CA GLY A 206 1.84 -27.05 -17.92
C GLY A 206 3.30 -27.04 -17.47
N PRO A 207 4.26 -27.37 -18.36
CA PRO A 207 5.68 -27.36 -18.02
C PRO A 207 6.23 -25.97 -17.64
N LEU A 208 5.65 -24.90 -18.18
CA LEU A 208 6.07 -23.52 -17.87
C LEU A 208 5.63 -23.09 -16.47
N LEU A 209 4.44 -23.52 -16.04
CA LEU A 209 3.99 -23.36 -14.66
C LEU A 209 4.83 -24.22 -13.70
N ASP A 210 5.18 -25.46 -14.10
CA ASP A 210 6.08 -26.31 -13.31
C ASP A 210 7.43 -25.62 -13.11
N GLN A 211 7.97 -24.99 -14.16
CA GLN A 211 9.23 -24.25 -14.10
C GLN A 211 9.12 -23.01 -13.18
N ALA A 212 8.00 -22.30 -13.19
CA ALA A 212 7.79 -21.16 -12.29
C ALA A 212 7.63 -21.59 -10.82
N GLU A 213 7.00 -22.72 -10.55
CA GLU A 213 6.79 -23.22 -9.17
C GLU A 213 8.07 -23.75 -8.52
N HIS A 214 8.99 -24.31 -9.31
CA HIS A 214 10.18 -25.01 -8.79
C HIS A 214 11.51 -24.34 -9.15
N GLY A 215 11.48 -23.32 -10.02
CA GLY A 215 12.67 -22.67 -10.58
C GLY A 215 12.95 -21.29 -9.99
N SER A 216 13.66 -20.48 -10.75
CA SER A 216 14.09 -19.12 -10.40
C SER A 216 13.81 -18.15 -11.55
N PRO A 217 13.67 -16.83 -11.30
CA PRO A 217 13.51 -15.84 -12.36
C PRO A 217 14.60 -15.85 -13.43
N ALA A 218 15.81 -16.32 -13.07
CA ALA A 218 16.90 -16.53 -14.02
C ALA A 218 16.57 -17.54 -15.13
N ASP A 219 15.61 -18.44 -14.91
CA ASP A 219 15.17 -19.44 -15.89
C ASP A 219 14.23 -18.87 -16.96
N PHE A 220 13.58 -17.73 -16.68
CA PHE A 220 12.65 -17.03 -17.57
C PHE A 220 12.91 -15.51 -17.60
N PRO A 221 14.12 -15.06 -17.97
CA PRO A 221 14.61 -13.69 -17.72
C PRO A 221 14.09 -12.62 -18.71
N LYS A 222 13.06 -12.93 -19.51
CA LYS A 222 12.58 -12.07 -20.61
C LYS A 222 11.12 -11.69 -20.40
N ASN A 223 10.82 -11.09 -19.26
CA ASN A 223 9.46 -10.78 -18.83
C ASN A 223 8.75 -9.67 -19.63
N GLY A 224 9.40 -9.02 -20.59
CA GLY A 224 8.69 -8.30 -21.67
C GLY A 224 7.89 -9.22 -22.63
N TRP A 225 8.19 -10.52 -22.63
CA TRP A 225 7.40 -11.54 -23.31
C TRP A 225 6.32 -12.08 -22.36
N VAL A 226 5.07 -12.15 -22.83
CA VAL A 226 3.89 -12.50 -22.02
C VAL A 226 4.04 -13.80 -21.22
N VAL A 227 4.74 -14.79 -21.77
CA VAL A 227 4.93 -16.09 -21.10
C VAL A 227 5.84 -15.95 -19.88
N HIS A 228 6.99 -15.29 -20.04
CA HIS A 228 7.92 -15.07 -18.94
C HIS A 228 7.37 -14.07 -17.92
N ALA A 229 6.55 -13.10 -18.36
CA ALA A 229 5.82 -12.22 -17.45
C ALA A 229 4.91 -13.02 -16.51
N LEU A 230 4.12 -13.94 -17.08
CA LEU A 230 3.24 -14.83 -16.33
C LEU A 230 4.05 -15.78 -15.41
N GLN A 231 5.14 -16.37 -15.90
CA GLN A 231 6.01 -17.20 -15.07
C GLN A 231 6.62 -16.42 -13.90
N THR A 232 7.03 -15.17 -14.11
CA THR A 232 7.58 -14.32 -13.05
C THR A 232 6.53 -14.00 -11.99
N ALA A 233 5.32 -13.60 -12.42
CA ALA A 233 4.21 -13.37 -11.50
C ALA A 233 3.82 -14.63 -10.72
N TRP A 234 3.76 -15.79 -11.39
CA TRP A 234 3.41 -17.07 -10.75
C TRP A 234 4.49 -17.59 -9.82
N TRP A 235 5.76 -17.46 -10.20
CA TRP A 235 6.91 -17.76 -9.34
C TRP A 235 6.85 -16.94 -8.06
N ALA A 236 6.65 -15.62 -8.17
CA ALA A 236 6.60 -14.73 -7.03
C ALA A 236 5.50 -15.13 -6.03
N ILE A 237 4.33 -15.55 -6.53
CA ILE A 237 3.21 -16.03 -5.69
C ILE A 237 3.49 -17.39 -5.04
N THR A 238 4.16 -18.30 -5.75
CA THR A 238 4.33 -19.70 -5.28
C THR A 238 5.57 -19.90 -4.43
N ASN A 239 6.53 -18.98 -4.49
CA ASN A 239 7.80 -19.04 -3.77
C ASN A 239 7.85 -18.11 -2.54
N THR A 240 6.72 -17.55 -2.14
CA THR A 240 6.56 -16.78 -0.90
C THR A 240 5.59 -17.48 0.05
N ASP A 241 5.75 -17.24 1.36
CA ASP A 241 4.91 -17.87 2.39
C ASP A 241 3.46 -17.36 2.29
N ASP A 242 2.52 -18.29 2.11
CA ASP A 242 1.09 -18.01 1.97
C ASP A 242 0.29 -18.22 3.27
N SER A 243 0.98 -18.35 4.40
CA SER A 243 0.38 -18.62 5.72
C SER A 243 -0.59 -17.53 6.18
N ASP A 244 -0.40 -16.27 5.78
CA ASP A 244 -1.32 -15.17 6.05
C ASP A 244 -1.32 -14.06 4.99
N ALA A 245 -2.09 -13.00 5.26
CA ALA A 245 -2.33 -11.89 4.34
C ALA A 245 -1.06 -11.12 3.93
N ARG A 246 0.04 -11.21 4.71
CA ARG A 246 1.34 -10.61 4.34
C ARG A 246 1.90 -11.21 3.06
N HIS A 247 1.46 -12.41 2.69
CA HIS A 247 1.77 -13.02 1.40
C HIS A 247 1.54 -12.07 0.22
N LEU A 248 0.48 -11.24 0.24
CA LEU A 248 0.27 -10.26 -0.83
C LEU A 248 1.45 -9.28 -0.95
N GLN A 249 1.90 -8.73 0.17
CA GLN A 249 3.04 -7.82 0.19
C GLN A 249 4.31 -8.57 -0.23
N ASP A 250 4.60 -9.71 0.40
CA ASP A 250 5.84 -10.46 0.19
C ASP A 250 5.99 -10.93 -1.26
N ALA A 251 4.91 -11.42 -1.87
CA ALA A 251 4.89 -11.83 -3.27
C ALA A 251 5.06 -10.67 -4.25
N LEU A 252 4.46 -9.50 -3.96
CA LEU A 252 4.68 -8.31 -4.79
C LEU A 252 6.12 -7.82 -4.71
N GLU A 253 6.71 -7.79 -3.51
CA GLU A 253 8.12 -7.44 -3.38
C GLU A 253 9.03 -8.48 -4.04
N ALA A 254 8.69 -9.77 -4.00
CA ALA A 254 9.40 -10.82 -4.72
C ALA A 254 9.34 -10.63 -6.24
N ALA A 255 8.17 -10.27 -6.79
CA ALA A 255 8.03 -9.95 -8.21
C ALA A 255 8.93 -8.76 -8.62
N VAL A 256 9.01 -7.72 -7.80
CA VAL A 256 9.93 -6.59 -8.04
C VAL A 256 11.40 -7.02 -7.95
N ARG A 257 11.75 -7.88 -6.98
CA ARG A 257 13.11 -8.43 -6.84
C ARG A 257 13.52 -9.35 -7.99
N ALA A 258 12.57 -9.93 -8.72
CA ALA A 258 12.87 -10.71 -9.92
C ALA A 258 13.53 -9.86 -11.02
N GLY A 259 13.29 -8.54 -11.01
CA GLY A 259 13.89 -7.59 -11.94
C GLY A 259 13.31 -7.64 -13.36
N GLY A 260 13.88 -6.84 -14.25
CA GLY A 260 13.37 -6.69 -15.62
C GLY A 260 12.14 -5.79 -15.67
N ASP A 261 11.05 -6.30 -16.22
CA ASP A 261 9.75 -5.61 -16.35
C ASP A 261 8.94 -5.71 -15.03
N THR A 262 9.34 -4.90 -14.04
CA THR A 262 8.95 -5.08 -12.63
C THR A 262 7.55 -4.56 -12.31
N ASP A 263 7.13 -3.43 -12.88
CA ASP A 263 5.76 -2.92 -12.81
C ASP A 263 4.78 -3.91 -13.42
N THR A 264 5.02 -4.39 -14.65
CA THR A 264 4.09 -5.35 -15.27
C THR A 264 3.99 -6.66 -14.51
N THR A 265 5.12 -7.26 -14.12
CA THR A 265 5.07 -8.55 -13.41
C THR A 265 4.44 -8.43 -12.02
N ALA A 266 4.69 -7.34 -11.30
CA ALA A 266 4.03 -7.06 -10.03
C ALA A 266 2.54 -6.73 -10.22
N ALA A 267 2.14 -6.01 -11.26
CA ALA A 267 0.73 -5.74 -11.58
C ALA A 267 -0.05 -7.03 -11.88
N ILE A 268 0.53 -7.92 -12.69
CA ILE A 268 -0.04 -9.24 -13.02
C ILE A 268 -0.21 -10.08 -11.73
N ALA A 269 0.83 -10.16 -10.89
CA ALA A 269 0.76 -10.87 -9.62
C ALA A 269 -0.28 -10.25 -8.69
N GLY A 270 -0.32 -8.91 -8.62
CA GLY A 270 -1.23 -8.12 -7.80
C GLY A 270 -2.70 -8.43 -8.09
N GLY A 271 -3.09 -8.53 -9.36
CA GLY A 271 -4.47 -8.88 -9.72
C GLY A 271 -4.93 -10.23 -9.13
N LEU A 272 -4.06 -11.25 -9.11
CA LEU A 272 -4.37 -12.57 -8.56
C LEU A 272 -4.24 -12.63 -7.04
N LEU A 273 -3.23 -12.00 -6.45
CA LEU A 273 -3.07 -11.88 -5.00
C LEU A 273 -4.25 -11.12 -4.38
N GLY A 274 -4.67 -10.02 -5.02
CA GLY A 274 -5.85 -9.25 -4.63
C GLY A 274 -7.13 -10.07 -4.73
N ALA A 275 -7.28 -10.91 -5.76
CA ALA A 275 -8.40 -11.83 -5.88
C ALA A 275 -8.44 -12.89 -4.76
N ARG A 276 -7.28 -13.33 -4.25
CA ARG A 276 -7.17 -14.34 -3.18
C ARG A 276 -7.38 -13.74 -1.79
N TRP A 277 -6.65 -12.67 -1.50
CA TRP A 277 -6.54 -12.08 -0.16
C TRP A 277 -7.50 -10.91 0.06
N GLY A 278 -7.87 -10.20 -1.01
CA GLY A 278 -8.80 -9.07 -0.96
C GLY A 278 -8.16 -7.74 -0.65
N ALA A 279 -8.96 -6.67 -0.79
CA ALA A 279 -8.52 -5.30 -0.58
C ALA A 279 -8.04 -5.07 0.86
N SER A 280 -8.58 -5.82 1.81
CA SER A 280 -8.18 -5.82 3.22
C SER A 280 -6.73 -6.23 3.47
N ALA A 281 -6.09 -6.96 2.54
CA ALA A 281 -4.69 -7.36 2.64
C ALA A 281 -3.71 -6.35 2.01
N VAL A 282 -4.19 -5.33 1.29
CA VAL A 282 -3.31 -4.30 0.70
C VAL A 282 -2.93 -3.29 1.80
N PRO A 283 -1.62 -3.15 2.13
CA PRO A 283 -1.18 -2.27 3.21
C PRO A 283 -1.72 -0.84 3.12
N ALA A 284 -2.21 -0.28 4.23
CA ALA A 284 -2.75 1.09 4.25
C ALA A 284 -1.74 2.14 3.79
N ARG A 285 -0.46 1.96 4.12
CA ARG A 285 0.62 2.88 3.72
C ARG A 285 0.71 3.02 2.19
N TRP A 286 0.51 1.93 1.45
CA TRP A 286 0.45 1.94 -0.01
C TRP A 286 -0.86 2.58 -0.50
N ARG A 287 -2.00 2.17 0.08
CA ARG A 287 -3.32 2.73 -0.28
C ARG A 287 -3.41 4.25 -0.12
N ARG A 288 -2.66 4.85 0.81
CA ARG A 288 -2.65 6.29 1.06
C ARG A 288 -2.03 7.12 -0.06
N ILE A 289 -1.02 6.59 -0.74
CA ILE A 289 -0.22 7.33 -1.73
C ILE A 289 -0.52 6.90 -3.17
N LEU A 290 -1.25 5.80 -3.35
CA LEU A 290 -1.66 5.26 -4.64
C LEU A 290 -2.47 6.27 -5.46
N HIS A 291 -1.92 6.67 -6.61
CA HIS A 291 -2.53 7.60 -7.57
C HIS A 291 -2.02 7.36 -9.00
N GLY A 292 -2.64 7.99 -9.99
CA GLY A 292 -2.25 7.91 -11.39
C GLY A 292 -3.45 8.11 -12.30
N TRP A 293 -3.30 7.97 -13.62
CA TRP A 293 -4.40 8.20 -14.56
C TRP A 293 -5.63 7.33 -14.22
N PRO A 294 -6.87 7.89 -14.29
CA PRO A 294 -7.26 9.24 -14.72
C PRO A 294 -7.34 10.28 -13.59
N GLY A 295 -6.58 10.10 -12.50
CA GLY A 295 -6.68 10.86 -11.26
C GLY A 295 -7.46 10.11 -10.18
N TYR A 296 -7.52 8.78 -10.27
CA TYR A 296 -8.20 7.94 -9.28
C TYR A 296 -7.32 7.71 -8.05
N THR A 297 -8.00 7.38 -6.94
CA THR A 297 -7.39 7.01 -5.67
C THR A 297 -7.64 5.53 -5.37
N ALA A 298 -6.98 4.95 -4.37
CA ALA A 298 -7.29 3.60 -3.88
C ALA A 298 -8.79 3.38 -3.60
N ARG A 299 -9.52 4.41 -3.14
CA ARG A 299 -10.96 4.35 -2.89
C ARG A 299 -11.77 4.22 -4.17
N ASP A 300 -11.34 4.88 -5.25
CA ASP A 300 -11.97 4.78 -6.56
C ASP A 300 -11.73 3.41 -7.19
N LEU A 301 -10.53 2.84 -7.05
CA LEU A 301 -10.22 1.47 -7.50
C LEU A 301 -11.17 0.46 -6.85
N VAL A 302 -11.34 0.56 -5.53
CA VAL A 302 -12.24 -0.27 -4.75
C VAL A 302 -13.70 -0.10 -5.20
N ARG A 303 -14.16 1.14 -5.38
CA ARG A 303 -15.51 1.44 -5.88
C ARG A 303 -15.74 0.82 -7.25
N LEU A 304 -14.79 1.01 -8.16
CA LEU A 304 -14.88 0.54 -9.53
C LEU A 304 -14.92 -1.00 -9.59
N ALA A 305 -14.03 -1.66 -8.86
CA ALA A 305 -13.95 -3.11 -8.78
C ALA A 305 -15.25 -3.74 -8.24
N VAL A 306 -15.76 -3.22 -7.11
CA VAL A 306 -17.02 -3.71 -6.52
C VAL A 306 -18.20 -3.49 -7.48
N LYS A 307 -18.25 -2.34 -8.15
CA LYS A 307 -19.32 -2.01 -9.08
C LYS A 307 -19.29 -2.94 -10.31
N THR A 308 -18.10 -3.20 -10.86
CA THR A 308 -17.89 -4.18 -11.94
C THR A 308 -18.37 -5.57 -11.52
N ALA A 309 -17.93 -6.05 -10.35
CA ALA A 309 -18.30 -7.38 -9.84
C ALA A 309 -19.81 -7.55 -9.57
N LYS A 310 -20.55 -6.44 -9.40
CA LYS A 310 -22.01 -6.42 -9.22
C LYS A 310 -22.79 -6.18 -10.51
N GLY A 311 -22.12 -6.11 -11.66
CA GLY A 311 -22.72 -5.83 -12.97
C GLY A 311 -23.22 -4.40 -13.08
N GLY A 312 -22.43 -3.44 -12.60
CA GLY A 312 -22.72 -2.00 -12.69
C GLY A 312 -23.69 -1.45 -11.65
N ARG A 313 -24.09 -2.25 -10.66
CA ARG A 313 -25.12 -1.90 -9.67
C ARG A 313 -24.54 -1.64 -8.29
N ASP A 314 -25.12 -0.65 -7.61
CA ASP A 314 -24.91 -0.44 -6.18
C ASP A 314 -25.72 -1.43 -5.35
N ASP A 315 -25.41 -1.53 -4.05
CA ASP A 315 -26.26 -2.21 -3.10
C ASP A 315 -27.52 -1.40 -2.75
N LYS A 316 -28.38 -1.97 -1.90
CA LYS A 316 -29.65 -1.34 -1.48
C LYS A 316 -29.48 0.00 -0.75
N HIS A 317 -28.27 0.34 -0.32
CA HIS A 317 -27.92 1.60 0.33
C HIS A 317 -27.22 2.58 -0.62
N GLY A 318 -27.11 2.24 -1.91
CA GLY A 318 -26.43 3.05 -2.91
C GLY A 318 -24.90 2.91 -2.86
N TRP A 319 -24.34 2.00 -2.08
CA TRP A 319 -22.89 1.81 -2.02
C TRP A 319 -22.41 0.87 -3.14
N PRO A 320 -21.29 1.16 -3.84
CA PRO A 320 -20.25 2.13 -3.49
C PRO A 320 -20.36 3.52 -4.14
N SER A 321 -21.43 3.83 -4.89
CA SER A 321 -21.51 5.11 -5.63
C SER A 321 -22.15 6.28 -4.88
N THR A 322 -22.84 6.05 -3.75
CA THR A 322 -23.57 7.10 -3.04
C THR A 322 -22.63 8.18 -2.47
N PRO A 323 -22.98 9.49 -2.60
CA PRO A 323 -22.25 10.56 -1.94
C PRO A 323 -22.24 10.41 -0.42
N VAL A 324 -23.37 9.97 0.14
CA VAL A 324 -23.60 9.83 1.57
C VAL A 324 -24.30 8.51 1.86
N LEU A 325 -23.73 7.71 2.76
CA LEU A 325 -24.31 6.48 3.27
C LEU A 325 -25.13 6.80 4.52
N ASP A 326 -26.42 6.47 4.48
CA ASP A 326 -27.38 6.78 5.54
C ASP A 326 -27.26 5.78 6.71
N TYR A 327 -26.72 6.27 7.82
CA TYR A 327 -26.63 5.55 9.10
C TYR A 327 -27.64 6.04 10.15
N SER A 328 -28.61 6.88 9.78
CA SER A 328 -29.58 7.52 10.72
C SER A 328 -30.42 6.53 11.56
N LYS A 329 -30.53 5.27 11.10
CA LYS A 329 -31.22 4.20 11.83
C LYS A 329 -30.43 3.66 13.02
N PHE A 330 -29.12 3.92 13.08
CA PHE A 330 -28.27 3.51 14.18
C PHE A 330 -28.27 4.58 15.27
N SER A 331 -28.42 4.18 16.53
CA SER A 331 -28.30 5.09 17.66
C SER A 331 -26.83 5.30 18.07
N GLY A 332 -26.50 6.43 18.67
CA GLY A 332 -25.16 6.69 19.21
C GLY A 332 -24.09 7.04 18.16
N THR A 333 -24.49 7.31 16.92
CA THR A 333 -23.62 7.75 15.81
C THR A 333 -22.92 9.08 16.07
N GLY A 334 -23.47 9.94 16.94
CA GLY A 334 -22.86 11.21 17.38
C GLY A 334 -21.94 11.12 18.61
N ARG A 335 -21.64 9.93 19.13
CA ARG A 335 -20.74 9.80 20.28
C ARG A 335 -19.31 10.15 19.88
N LEU A 336 -18.62 10.83 20.79
CA LEU A 336 -17.25 11.29 20.61
C LEU A 336 -16.55 11.37 21.97
N THR A 337 -15.33 10.86 22.05
CA THR A 337 -14.43 11.01 23.19
C THR A 337 -12.99 11.11 22.71
N THR A 338 -12.05 11.27 23.63
CA THR A 338 -10.61 11.26 23.33
C THR A 338 -10.01 9.93 23.77
N HIS A 339 -9.03 9.44 23.03
CA HIS A 339 -8.27 8.25 23.39
C HIS A 339 -7.54 8.47 24.72
N PRO A 340 -7.59 7.51 25.67
CA PRO A 340 -7.07 7.70 27.04
C PRO A 340 -5.55 7.98 27.06
N HIS A 341 -4.83 7.45 26.07
CA HIS A 341 -3.36 7.53 26.00
C HIS A 341 -2.81 8.50 24.95
N ASP A 342 -3.68 9.14 24.15
CA ASP A 342 -3.26 10.11 23.13
C ASP A 342 -4.33 11.17 22.89
N GLY A 343 -4.08 12.38 23.42
CA GLY A 343 -5.01 13.51 23.31
C GLY A 343 -5.27 13.99 21.87
N GLY A 344 -4.47 13.54 20.89
CA GLY A 344 -4.69 13.84 19.47
C GLY A 344 -5.49 12.79 18.71
N VAL A 345 -5.97 11.73 19.37
CA VAL A 345 -6.85 10.72 18.75
C VAL A 345 -8.26 10.86 19.33
N LEU A 346 -9.22 11.21 18.48
CA LEU A 346 -10.63 11.23 18.80
C LEU A 346 -11.26 9.88 18.44
N LEU A 347 -12.11 9.36 19.33
CA LEU A 347 -12.82 8.09 19.17
C LEU A 347 -14.32 8.36 19.02
N GLY A 348 -14.91 8.00 17.88
CA GLY A 348 -16.28 8.42 17.59
C GLY A 348 -17.12 7.46 16.75
N GLY A 349 -18.39 7.87 16.57
CA GLY A 349 -19.35 7.29 15.62
C GLY A 349 -19.34 8.04 14.28
N SER A 350 -20.20 7.64 13.34
CA SER A 350 -20.18 8.15 11.96
C SER A 350 -20.54 9.63 11.83
N ASP A 351 -21.34 10.20 12.75
CA ASP A 351 -21.76 11.62 12.64
C ASP A 351 -20.60 12.56 13.01
N ALA A 352 -19.61 12.08 13.78
CA ALA A 352 -18.43 12.85 14.16
C ALA A 352 -17.57 13.26 12.93
N VAL A 353 -17.71 12.55 11.81
CA VAL A 353 -17.01 12.86 10.54
C VAL A 353 -17.37 14.25 10.01
N THR A 354 -18.57 14.74 10.30
CA THR A 354 -19.00 16.09 9.89
C THR A 354 -18.48 17.21 10.81
N GLY A 355 -17.82 16.83 11.90
CA GLY A 355 -17.27 17.74 12.89
C GLY A 355 -15.98 18.42 12.44
N SER A 356 -15.30 19.05 13.40
CA SER A 356 -14.00 19.70 13.21
C SER A 356 -13.04 19.29 14.34
N GLY A 357 -11.76 19.66 14.22
CA GLY A 357 -10.76 19.34 15.24
C GLY A 357 -9.98 18.05 15.00
N PHE A 358 -9.96 17.58 13.76
CA PHE A 358 -9.07 16.52 13.29
C PHE A 358 -8.56 16.88 11.88
N ASP A 359 -7.38 16.38 11.54
CA ASP A 359 -6.69 16.62 10.27
C ASP A 359 -6.81 15.39 9.34
N ALA A 360 -7.04 14.20 9.91
CA ALA A 360 -7.23 12.94 9.18
C ALA A 360 -8.32 12.06 9.80
N VAL A 361 -8.95 11.23 8.97
CA VAL A 361 -10.03 10.32 9.37
C VAL A 361 -9.67 8.87 9.04
N VAL A 362 -9.79 8.00 10.04
CA VAL A 362 -9.69 6.54 9.89
C VAL A 362 -11.09 5.94 10.10
N SER A 363 -11.71 5.50 9.00
CA SER A 363 -13.06 4.90 9.03
C SER A 363 -12.97 3.38 9.04
N LEU A 364 -13.61 2.75 10.03
CA LEU A 364 -13.71 1.29 10.16
C LEU A 364 -15.03 0.74 9.58
N CYS A 365 -15.77 1.57 8.85
CA CYS A 365 -17.02 1.24 8.18
C CYS A 365 -17.03 1.79 6.77
N ARG A 366 -17.99 1.33 5.95
CA ARG A 366 -18.22 1.90 4.62
C ARG A 366 -18.58 3.37 4.74
N MET A 367 -18.09 4.16 3.79
CA MET A 367 -18.39 5.58 3.65
C MET A 367 -18.77 5.86 2.20
N GLY A 368 -19.62 6.86 2.00
CA GLY A 368 -19.96 7.45 0.71
C GLY A 368 -18.82 8.31 0.19
N THR A 369 -18.89 8.64 -1.10
CA THR A 369 -17.80 9.26 -1.85
C THR A 369 -17.45 10.67 -1.38
N GLU A 370 -18.39 11.38 -0.74
CA GLU A 370 -18.25 12.78 -0.33
C GLU A 370 -18.39 12.97 1.21
N GLN A 371 -18.59 11.89 1.97
CA GLN A 371 -18.84 12.01 3.43
C GLN A 371 -17.64 12.48 4.23
N VAL A 372 -16.44 12.11 3.82
CA VAL A 372 -15.19 12.46 4.50
C VAL A 372 -14.46 13.48 3.66
N ARG A 373 -14.07 14.60 4.29
CA ARG A 373 -13.24 15.65 3.68
C ARG A 373 -11.82 15.53 4.18
N GLY A 374 -10.84 15.84 3.33
CA GLY A 374 -9.42 15.77 3.67
C GLY A 374 -8.88 14.34 3.61
N GLU A 375 -7.82 14.09 4.38
CA GLU A 375 -7.14 12.79 4.37
C GLU A 375 -8.00 11.69 5.01
N HIS A 376 -8.26 10.64 4.24
CA HIS A 376 -9.17 9.57 4.61
C HIS A 376 -8.55 8.20 4.34
N VAL A 377 -8.51 7.35 5.35
CA VAL A 377 -8.14 5.94 5.21
C VAL A 377 -9.29 5.05 5.69
N ALA A 378 -9.77 4.17 4.84
CA ALA A 378 -10.89 3.29 5.12
C ALA A 378 -10.45 1.84 5.34
N PHE A 379 -11.08 1.18 6.31
CA PHE A 379 -10.93 -0.24 6.63
C PHE A 379 -12.31 -0.90 6.70
N TRP A 380 -12.42 -2.09 6.13
CA TRP A 380 -13.69 -2.81 6.06
C TRP A 380 -13.82 -3.81 7.19
N LEU A 381 -14.10 -3.29 8.39
CA LEU A 381 -14.46 -4.11 9.53
C LEU A 381 -15.98 -4.18 9.69
N ILE A 382 -16.48 -5.36 10.05
CA ILE A 382 -17.91 -5.63 10.24
C ILE A 382 -18.11 -6.17 11.66
N ASP A 383 -19.18 -5.74 12.33
CA ASP A 383 -19.54 -6.18 13.69
C ASP A 383 -20.19 -7.58 13.71
N GLU A 384 -19.63 -8.49 12.91
CA GLU A 384 -20.00 -9.90 12.78
C GLU A 384 -18.77 -10.80 13.06
N GLY A 385 -18.89 -12.11 12.85
CA GLY A 385 -17.83 -13.07 13.18
C GLY A 385 -16.55 -12.90 12.34
N ARG A 386 -15.50 -13.64 12.71
CA ARG A 386 -14.22 -13.67 11.97
C ARG A 386 -14.38 -14.01 10.48
N GLU A 387 -15.38 -14.82 10.12
CA GLU A 387 -15.68 -15.16 8.72
C GLU A 387 -16.10 -13.95 7.87
N GLU A 388 -16.71 -12.92 8.46
CA GLU A 388 -17.10 -11.69 7.75
C GLU A 388 -15.96 -10.67 7.71
N ASN A 389 -14.85 -10.93 8.40
CA ASN A 389 -13.68 -10.06 8.47
C ASN A 389 -12.45 -10.79 7.92
N PRO A 390 -12.28 -10.87 6.58
CA PRO A 390 -11.06 -11.43 6.00
C PRO A 390 -9.83 -10.71 6.56
N ASN A 391 -8.78 -11.48 6.85
CA ASN A 391 -7.50 -10.95 7.34
C ASN A 391 -7.61 -10.15 8.66
N LEU A 392 -8.56 -10.51 9.53
CA LEU A 392 -8.93 -9.73 10.71
C LEU A 392 -7.75 -9.20 11.55
N ASP A 393 -6.78 -10.06 11.86
CA ASP A 393 -5.64 -9.68 12.70
C ASP A 393 -4.75 -8.64 12.00
N PHE A 394 -4.50 -8.85 10.70
CA PHE A 394 -3.78 -7.90 9.85
C PHE A 394 -4.51 -6.56 9.76
N VAL A 395 -5.83 -6.57 9.52
CA VAL A 395 -6.63 -5.34 9.34
C VAL A 395 -6.67 -4.50 10.62
N ILE A 396 -6.81 -5.12 11.79
CA ILE A 396 -6.79 -4.38 13.06
C ILE A 396 -5.41 -3.77 13.33
N ASP A 397 -4.34 -4.53 13.05
CA ASP A 397 -2.97 -4.02 13.22
C ASP A 397 -2.66 -2.88 12.23
N ASP A 398 -2.99 -3.05 10.95
CA ASP A 398 -2.81 -2.04 9.90
C ASP A 398 -3.61 -0.76 10.19
N ALA A 399 -4.85 -0.88 10.70
CA ALA A 399 -5.64 0.27 11.12
C ALA A 399 -5.02 1.01 12.32
N ALA A 400 -4.54 0.28 13.33
CA ALA A 400 -3.88 0.88 14.49
C ALA A 400 -2.53 1.53 14.13
N ARG A 401 -1.73 0.90 13.26
CA ARG A 401 -0.49 1.46 12.73
C ARG A 401 -0.74 2.67 11.84
N THR A 402 -1.85 2.69 11.11
CA THR A 402 -2.26 3.88 10.36
C THR A 402 -2.55 5.07 11.28
N VAL A 403 -3.27 4.83 12.39
CA VAL A 403 -3.46 5.87 13.42
C VAL A 403 -2.11 6.31 13.98
N GLN A 404 -1.22 5.36 14.31
CA GLN A 404 0.11 5.65 14.81
C GLN A 404 0.96 6.48 13.83
N ALA A 405 0.94 6.16 12.54
CA ALA A 405 1.66 6.89 11.49
C ALA A 405 1.14 8.32 11.35
N LEU A 406 -0.19 8.50 11.26
CA LEU A 406 -0.81 9.84 11.21
C LEU A 406 -0.48 10.67 12.47
N ARG A 407 -0.44 10.04 13.64
CA ARG A 407 -0.03 10.69 14.90
C ARG A 407 1.45 11.03 14.94
N ALA A 408 2.31 10.19 14.36
CA ALA A 408 3.74 10.47 14.19
C ALA A 408 3.94 11.68 13.29
N GLU A 409 3.17 11.80 12.21
CA GLU A 409 3.11 12.96 11.30
C GLU A 409 2.58 14.25 11.98
N GLY A 410 2.08 14.15 13.22
CA GLY A 410 1.60 15.28 14.02
C GLY A 410 0.11 15.58 13.86
N LYS A 411 -0.63 14.81 13.05
CA LYS A 411 -2.05 15.03 12.72
C LYS A 411 -2.97 14.64 13.85
N ARG A 412 -4.01 15.40 14.12
CA ARG A 412 -5.13 14.96 14.95
C ARG A 412 -5.98 13.98 14.16
N VAL A 413 -6.31 12.83 14.73
CA VAL A 413 -6.97 11.72 14.01
C VAL A 413 -8.35 11.48 14.58
N LEU A 414 -9.36 11.37 13.72
CA LEU A 414 -10.66 10.78 14.08
C LEU A 414 -10.65 9.29 13.71
N LEU A 415 -10.65 8.41 14.71
CA LEU A 415 -10.88 6.98 14.53
C LEU A 415 -12.35 6.68 14.81
N HIS A 416 -13.07 6.14 13.83
CA HIS A 416 -14.51 5.93 13.99
C HIS A 416 -15.04 4.67 13.27
N CYS A 417 -16.19 4.22 13.74
CA CYS A 417 -17.07 3.30 13.03
C CYS A 417 -18.50 3.88 13.06
N VAL A 418 -19.53 3.09 12.78
CA VAL A 418 -20.91 3.59 12.77
C VAL A 418 -21.34 4.11 14.16
N GLN A 419 -21.33 3.25 15.18
CA GLN A 419 -21.85 3.59 16.53
C GLN A 419 -20.76 3.81 17.59
N ALA A 420 -19.48 3.61 17.23
CA ALA A 420 -18.37 3.54 18.18
C ALA A 420 -18.50 2.45 19.26
N HIS A 421 -19.33 1.43 19.05
CA HIS A 421 -19.57 0.38 20.05
C HIS A 421 -18.49 -0.70 20.05
N SER A 422 -18.01 -1.10 18.87
CA SER A 422 -17.24 -2.34 18.75
C SER A 422 -15.94 -2.20 17.95
N ARG A 423 -16.01 -1.80 16.70
CA ARG A 423 -14.81 -1.57 15.87
C ARG A 423 -13.90 -0.47 16.40
N THR A 424 -14.45 0.73 16.69
CA THR A 424 -13.67 1.85 17.23
C THR A 424 -12.88 1.48 18.49
N PRO A 425 -13.50 0.93 19.56
CA PRO A 425 -12.75 0.56 20.76
C PRO A 425 -11.75 -0.56 20.50
N SER A 426 -12.02 -1.50 19.58
CA SER A 426 -11.07 -2.57 19.26
C SER A 426 -9.78 -2.03 18.60
N VAL A 427 -9.90 -1.17 17.58
CA VAL A 427 -8.70 -0.57 16.96
C VAL A 427 -8.00 0.41 17.90
N ALA A 428 -8.74 1.15 18.73
CA ALA A 428 -8.18 1.99 19.78
C ALA A 428 -7.41 1.19 20.84
N ALA A 429 -7.91 0.01 21.23
CA ALA A 429 -7.21 -0.91 22.11
C ALA A 429 -5.91 -1.43 21.49
N ARG A 430 -5.93 -1.80 20.21
CA ARG A 430 -4.71 -2.18 19.48
C ARG A 430 -3.70 -1.02 19.44
N TYR A 431 -4.17 0.19 19.17
CA TYR A 431 -3.31 1.39 19.22
C TYR A 431 -2.71 1.62 20.61
N SER A 432 -3.50 1.44 21.68
CA SER A 432 -3.00 1.48 23.07
C SER A 432 -1.88 0.47 23.31
N MET A 433 -2.02 -0.75 22.79
CA MET A 433 -0.97 -1.76 22.88
C MET A 433 0.29 -1.38 22.11
N LEU A 434 0.17 -0.79 20.91
CA LEU A 434 1.33 -0.25 20.18
C LEU A 434 2.05 0.83 20.99
N LEU A 435 1.32 1.63 21.77
CA LEU A 435 1.88 2.60 22.72
C LEU A 435 2.43 1.98 24.02
N GLY A 436 2.36 0.67 24.20
CA GLY A 436 2.77 -0.02 25.43
C GLY A 436 1.84 0.24 26.62
N ARG A 437 0.56 0.53 26.36
CA ARG A 437 -0.46 0.85 27.37
C ARG A 437 -1.51 -0.25 27.48
N ASN A 438 -2.23 -0.27 28.60
CA ASN A 438 -3.29 -1.23 28.83
C ASN A 438 -4.47 -0.98 27.85
N PRO A 439 -4.88 -1.98 27.06
CA PRO A 439 -6.02 -1.84 26.15
C PRO A 439 -7.36 -1.63 26.88
N ASP A 440 -7.52 -2.13 28.10
CA ASP A 440 -8.80 -2.04 28.84
C ASP A 440 -9.17 -0.60 29.22
N ASP A 441 -8.19 0.29 29.35
CA ASP A 441 -8.41 1.72 29.66
C ASP A 441 -9.27 2.41 28.56
N VAL A 442 -9.30 1.87 27.34
CA VAL A 442 -10.18 2.33 26.26
C VAL A 442 -11.65 2.09 26.59
N LEU A 443 -11.98 0.98 27.25
CA LEU A 443 -13.35 0.67 27.67
C LEU A 443 -13.81 1.59 28.81
N GLU A 444 -12.89 2.01 29.68
CA GLU A 444 -13.19 3.03 30.69
C GLU A 444 -13.47 4.39 30.06
N ALA A 445 -12.68 4.79 29.05
CA ALA A 445 -12.87 6.03 28.30
C ALA A 445 -14.12 6.01 27.39
N MET A 446 -14.62 4.82 27.04
CA MET A 446 -15.79 4.58 26.21
C MET A 446 -16.81 3.72 26.96
N PRO A 447 -17.55 4.25 27.96
CA PRO A 447 -18.45 3.46 28.82
C PRO A 447 -19.62 2.79 28.08
N TRP A 448 -19.82 3.14 26.81
CA TRP A 448 -20.81 2.54 25.91
C TRP A 448 -20.22 1.49 24.95
N ALA A 449 -18.92 1.23 25.04
CA ALA A 449 -18.23 0.25 24.22
C ALA A 449 -18.62 -1.18 24.65
N HIS A 450 -18.98 -1.97 23.65
CA HIS A 450 -19.26 -3.39 23.78
C HIS A 450 -18.64 -4.11 22.57
N PRO A 451 -17.29 -4.21 22.51
CA PRO A 451 -16.60 -4.84 21.39
C PRO A 451 -17.01 -6.29 21.25
N LYS A 452 -17.19 -6.72 19.98
CA LYS A 452 -17.41 -8.13 19.69
C LYS A 452 -16.18 -8.92 20.12
N ARG A 453 -16.41 -10.11 20.69
CA ARG A 453 -15.36 -10.96 21.26
C ARG A 453 -14.19 -11.18 20.31
N ASP A 454 -14.48 -11.50 19.04
CA ASP A 454 -13.44 -11.82 18.06
C ASP A 454 -12.63 -10.58 17.65
N LEU A 455 -13.28 -9.41 17.51
CA LEU A 455 -12.61 -8.13 17.26
C LEU A 455 -11.70 -7.74 18.44
N TRP A 456 -12.20 -7.89 19.67
CA TRP A 456 -11.42 -7.60 20.87
C TRP A 456 -10.25 -8.56 21.04
N ALA A 457 -10.47 -9.86 20.82
CA ALA A 457 -9.43 -10.87 20.90
C ALA A 457 -8.31 -10.62 19.88
N ALA A 458 -8.66 -10.26 18.64
CA ALA A 458 -7.67 -9.88 17.62
C ALA A 458 -6.92 -8.58 18.01
N ALA A 459 -7.63 -7.57 18.52
CA ALA A 459 -7.01 -6.32 18.97
C ALA A 459 -6.06 -6.49 20.15
N THR A 460 -6.43 -7.36 21.09
CA THR A 460 -5.70 -7.60 22.35
C THR A 460 -4.73 -8.78 22.29
N ALA A 461 -4.70 -9.49 21.15
CA ALA A 461 -3.71 -10.52 20.90
C ALA A 461 -2.31 -9.91 21.10
N PRO A 462 -1.39 -10.61 21.78
CA PRO A 462 -0.03 -10.15 21.92
C PRO A 462 0.50 -9.73 20.54
N VAL A 463 1.01 -8.51 20.43
CA VAL A 463 1.80 -8.14 19.26
C VAL A 463 2.93 -9.16 19.23
N ALA A 464 3.01 -9.99 18.18
CA ALA A 464 4.09 -10.94 18.02
C ALA A 464 5.41 -10.14 18.05
N LYS A 465 6.06 -10.12 19.20
CA LYS A 465 7.48 -9.86 19.26
C LYS A 465 8.10 -11.12 18.68
N PRO A 466 9.01 -11.05 17.69
CA PRO A 466 9.77 -12.24 17.32
C PRO A 466 10.31 -12.86 18.61
N ASP A 467 10.14 -14.17 18.75
CA ASP A 467 10.24 -14.87 20.02
C ASP A 467 11.45 -14.44 20.87
N GLY A 468 11.16 -14.05 22.12
CA GLY A 468 12.12 -13.47 23.06
C GLY A 468 11.95 -11.96 23.17
N ALA A 469 11.63 -11.46 24.36
CA ALA A 469 11.58 -10.03 24.62
C ALA A 469 12.97 -9.40 24.42
N ILE A 470 13.28 -8.98 23.18
CA ILE A 470 14.45 -8.15 22.92
C ILE A 470 14.11 -6.78 23.47
N THR A 471 14.74 -6.44 24.59
CA THR A 471 14.83 -5.04 25.02
C THR A 471 15.59 -4.32 23.91
N THR A 472 15.02 -3.26 23.32
CA THR A 472 15.69 -2.52 22.23
C THR A 472 17.11 -2.19 22.66
N LYS A 473 18.09 -2.78 21.96
CA LYS A 473 19.49 -2.63 22.29
C LYS A 473 19.93 -1.23 21.86
N ILE A 474 20.36 -0.41 22.81
CA ILE A 474 20.92 0.91 22.50
C ILE A 474 22.44 0.77 22.41
N GLU A 475 22.98 1.11 21.24
CA GLU A 475 24.41 1.15 20.97
C GLU A 475 24.87 2.59 20.72
N VAL A 476 26.17 2.85 20.89
CA VAL A 476 26.76 4.16 20.63
C VAL A 476 27.91 4.02 19.66
N VAL A 477 27.77 4.69 18.52
CA VAL A 477 28.81 4.77 17.49
C VAL A 477 29.29 6.21 17.38
N GLU A 478 30.59 6.38 17.32
CA GLU A 478 31.18 7.64 16.89
C GLU A 478 31.38 7.59 15.37
N GLY A 479 30.84 8.56 14.64
CA GLY A 479 30.99 8.59 13.19
C GLY A 479 29.98 9.45 12.45
N ASP A 480 29.94 9.22 11.13
CA ASP A 480 29.04 9.86 10.20
C ASP A 480 27.81 8.98 9.98
N ILE A 481 26.64 9.47 10.43
CA ILE A 481 25.37 8.74 10.31
C ILE A 481 25.02 8.38 8.86
N THR A 482 25.50 9.16 7.88
CA THR A 482 25.21 8.93 6.45
C THR A 482 25.90 7.68 5.87
N ARG A 483 26.79 7.04 6.65
CA ARG A 483 27.56 5.86 6.24
C ARG A 483 27.10 4.57 6.91
N LEU A 484 26.12 4.64 7.82
CA LEU A 484 25.65 3.45 8.54
C LEU A 484 24.71 2.62 7.67
N SER A 485 24.95 1.30 7.67
CA SER A 485 24.06 0.30 7.08
C SER A 485 23.06 -0.14 8.14
N VAL A 486 21.91 0.50 8.14
CA VAL A 486 20.75 0.24 9.03
C VAL A 486 19.47 0.43 8.22
N ASP A 487 18.34 -0.08 8.70
CA ASP A 487 17.08 0.01 7.94
C ASP A 487 16.59 1.45 7.81
N ALA A 488 16.81 2.28 8.85
CA ALA A 488 16.47 3.70 8.81
C ALA A 488 17.48 4.60 9.53
N VAL A 489 17.78 5.75 8.94
CA VAL A 489 18.50 6.86 9.61
C VAL A 489 17.53 7.96 10.00
N VAL A 490 17.69 8.53 11.19
CA VAL A 490 16.88 9.66 11.64
C VAL A 490 17.56 10.97 11.27
N ASN A 491 16.85 11.79 10.51
CA ASN A 491 17.26 13.15 10.19
C ASN A 491 16.67 14.12 11.22
N ALA A 492 17.53 14.84 11.96
CA ALA A 492 17.12 15.99 12.76
C ALA A 492 16.83 17.20 11.85
N ALA A 493 15.65 17.17 11.22
CA ALA A 493 15.20 18.08 10.19
C ALA A 493 14.68 19.42 10.75
N ARG A 494 14.47 20.38 9.84
CA ARG A 494 13.71 21.61 10.09
C ARG A 494 12.23 21.43 9.74
N PRO A 495 11.32 22.26 10.29
CA PRO A 495 9.89 22.18 9.98
C PRO A 495 9.54 22.20 8.48
N SER A 496 10.37 22.85 7.66
CA SER A 496 10.14 22.93 6.21
C SER A 496 10.28 21.60 5.48
N LEU A 497 11.02 20.61 6.00
CA LEU A 497 11.46 19.38 5.30
C LEU A 497 12.35 19.60 4.05
N LEU A 498 12.46 20.82 3.54
CA LEU A 498 13.24 21.15 2.33
C LEU A 498 14.75 21.33 2.60
N GLY A 499 15.32 20.48 3.45
CA GLY A 499 16.74 20.48 3.82
C GLY A 499 17.21 21.64 4.72
N GLY A 500 18.52 21.64 5.01
CA GLY A 500 19.12 22.51 6.01
C GLY A 500 20.62 22.30 6.21
N GLY A 501 21.10 22.68 7.40
CA GLY A 501 22.51 22.56 7.79
C GLY A 501 22.75 21.46 8.83
N GLY A 502 24.00 21.21 9.22
CA GLY A 502 24.32 20.15 10.18
C GLY A 502 24.05 18.75 9.62
N VAL A 503 23.46 17.87 10.45
CA VAL A 503 23.14 16.49 10.05
C VAL A 503 22.14 16.44 8.90
N ASP A 504 21.16 17.34 8.89
CA ASP A 504 20.14 17.46 7.83
C ASP A 504 20.78 17.73 6.47
N GLY A 505 21.67 18.71 6.41
CA GLY A 505 22.43 18.98 5.19
C GLY A 505 23.36 17.84 4.80
N ALA A 506 23.92 17.09 5.76
CA ALA A 506 24.77 15.93 5.46
C ALA A 506 23.97 14.80 4.83
N ILE A 507 22.81 14.46 5.41
CA ILE A 507 21.89 13.45 4.92
C ILE A 507 21.40 13.79 3.51
N HIS A 508 20.92 15.01 3.25
CA HIS A 508 20.48 15.42 1.91
C HIS A 508 21.61 15.39 0.88
N ARG A 509 22.84 15.78 1.24
CA ARG A 509 23.99 15.72 0.31
C ARG A 509 24.39 14.29 -0.03
N ALA A 510 24.41 13.40 0.96
CA ALA A 510 24.80 12.02 0.77
C ALA A 510 23.71 11.21 0.06
N GLY A 511 22.45 11.36 0.48
CA GLY A 511 21.31 10.67 -0.09
C GLY A 511 20.85 11.20 -1.45
N GLY A 512 21.24 12.42 -1.83
CA GLY A 512 20.95 12.96 -3.16
C GLY A 512 19.60 13.65 -3.31
N PRO A 513 19.26 14.09 -4.53
CA PRO A 513 18.04 14.84 -4.82
C PRO A 513 16.75 14.07 -4.50
N GLU A 514 16.80 12.75 -4.46
CA GLU A 514 15.67 11.84 -4.24
C GLU A 514 15.00 12.09 -2.87
N ILE A 515 15.79 12.37 -1.82
CA ILE A 515 15.25 12.72 -0.49
C ILE A 515 14.45 14.03 -0.55
N LEU A 516 14.97 15.03 -1.28
CA LEU A 516 14.29 16.32 -1.39
C LEU A 516 12.99 16.19 -2.17
N ALA A 517 12.99 15.45 -3.27
CA ALA A 517 11.79 15.19 -4.07
C ALA A 517 10.69 14.50 -3.24
N ALA A 518 11.04 13.48 -2.44
CA ALA A 518 10.09 12.85 -1.53
C ALA A 518 9.53 13.83 -0.48
N CYS A 519 10.38 14.71 0.06
CA CYS A 519 9.94 15.77 0.98
C CYS A 519 9.03 16.80 0.30
N GLU A 520 9.27 17.13 -0.97
CA GLU A 520 8.42 18.03 -1.77
C GLU A 520 7.05 17.41 -2.03
N VAL A 521 6.97 16.11 -2.29
CA VAL A 521 5.69 15.39 -2.40
C VAL A 521 4.91 15.49 -1.09
N LEU A 522 5.55 15.25 0.05
CA LEU A 522 4.91 15.43 1.36
C LEU A 522 4.40 16.87 1.55
N ARG A 523 5.19 17.87 1.15
CA ARG A 523 4.82 19.29 1.19
C ARG A 523 3.71 19.66 0.21
N ALA A 524 3.52 18.91 -0.87
CA ALA A 524 2.43 19.13 -1.83
C ALA A 524 1.14 18.40 -1.43
N THR A 525 1.24 17.37 -0.60
CA THR A 525 0.14 16.44 -0.29
C THR A 525 -0.20 16.42 1.19
N SER A 526 0.45 15.54 1.97
CA SER A 526 0.06 15.16 3.33
C SER A 526 0.50 16.14 4.41
N LEU A 527 1.48 17.00 4.13
CA LEU A 527 2.11 17.94 5.07
C LEU A 527 2.33 19.33 4.44
N PRO A 528 1.28 20.02 3.95
CA PRO A 528 1.42 21.29 3.23
C PRO A 528 2.09 22.40 4.05
N ASP A 529 1.89 22.39 5.37
CA ASP A 529 2.49 23.34 6.31
C ASP A 529 3.87 22.89 6.83
N GLY A 530 4.29 21.67 6.49
CA GLY A 530 5.51 21.04 6.98
C GLY A 530 5.31 20.20 8.23
N LEU A 531 6.42 19.80 8.84
CA LEU A 531 6.41 18.90 9.98
C LEU A 531 6.46 19.68 11.30
N THR A 532 5.54 19.37 12.21
CA THR A 532 5.45 20.04 13.51
C THR A 532 6.56 19.60 14.46
N VAL A 533 6.87 20.43 15.47
CA VAL A 533 7.89 20.09 16.47
C VAL A 533 7.50 18.83 17.24
N GLY A 534 8.42 17.88 17.31
CA GLY A 534 8.24 16.56 17.91
C GLY A 534 7.53 15.56 17.00
N ALA A 535 7.16 15.90 15.76
CA ALA A 535 6.62 14.94 14.79
C ALA A 535 7.75 14.26 13.98
N ALA A 536 7.43 13.15 13.34
CA ALA A 536 8.32 12.37 12.50
C ALA A 536 7.58 11.84 11.25
N VAL A 537 8.27 11.75 10.12
CA VAL A 537 7.76 11.18 8.87
C VAL A 537 8.88 10.45 8.14
N ALA A 538 8.56 9.32 7.51
CA ALA A 538 9.52 8.53 6.73
C ALA A 538 9.50 8.93 5.24
N THR A 539 10.65 8.85 4.60
CA THR A 539 10.86 9.03 3.16
C THR A 539 11.94 8.04 2.68
N THR A 540 12.18 7.98 1.37
CA THR A 540 13.31 7.24 0.80
C THR A 540 14.66 7.74 1.34
N GLY A 541 15.60 6.81 1.52
CA GLY A 541 17.01 7.05 1.80
C GLY A 541 17.79 7.66 0.63
N GLY A 542 17.21 7.64 -0.57
CA GLY A 542 17.92 7.97 -1.81
C GLY A 542 19.15 7.07 -1.98
N ARG A 543 20.33 7.69 -2.07
CA ARG A 543 21.63 7.00 -2.23
C ARG A 543 22.31 6.61 -0.93
N LEU A 544 21.66 6.78 0.22
CA LEU A 544 22.23 6.35 1.50
C LEU A 544 22.30 4.81 1.58
N PRO A 545 23.25 4.25 2.36
CA PRO A 545 23.23 2.82 2.68
C PRO A 545 21.96 2.41 3.45
N ALA A 546 21.35 3.35 4.18
CA ALA A 546 20.06 3.14 4.80
C ALA A 546 18.93 3.45 3.80
N PRO A 547 18.02 2.50 3.50
CA PRO A 547 16.99 2.68 2.49
C PRO A 547 15.89 3.65 2.90
N THR A 548 15.79 4.00 4.19
CA THR A 548 14.79 4.94 4.72
C THR A 548 15.44 6.10 5.47
N VAL A 549 14.92 7.32 5.27
CA VAL A 549 15.17 8.45 6.17
C VAL A 549 13.91 8.77 6.96
N ILE A 550 14.02 8.85 8.29
CA ILE A 550 12.96 9.35 9.16
C ILE A 550 13.28 10.79 9.53
N HIS A 551 12.55 11.74 8.95
CA HIS A 551 12.68 13.16 9.26
C HIS A 551 11.92 13.49 10.54
N THR A 552 12.58 14.08 11.52
CA THR A 552 11.95 14.55 12.76
C THR A 552 12.41 15.95 13.14
N VAL A 553 11.52 16.74 13.74
CA VAL A 553 11.81 18.11 14.15
C VAL A 553 11.97 18.19 15.67
N GLY A 554 13.20 18.33 16.15
CA GLY A 554 13.45 18.58 17.59
C GLY A 554 13.03 19.99 18.04
N PRO A 555 12.69 20.20 19.32
CA PRO A 555 12.45 21.54 19.86
C PRO A 555 13.76 22.32 20.03
N ARG A 556 13.71 23.65 19.85
CA ARG A 556 14.79 24.55 20.32
C ARG A 556 14.76 24.64 21.83
N TYR A 557 15.93 24.57 22.47
CA TYR A 557 16.05 24.67 23.91
C TYR A 557 15.60 26.05 24.42
N SER A 558 14.90 26.05 25.54
CA SER A 558 14.47 27.26 26.25
C SER A 558 14.85 27.13 27.72
N ARG A 559 15.39 28.19 28.31
CA ARG A 559 15.62 28.27 29.77
C ARG A 559 14.33 28.59 30.55
N HIS A 560 13.27 28.99 29.84
CA HIS A 560 12.03 29.51 30.44
C HIS A 560 10.81 28.62 30.23
N GLU A 561 10.90 27.64 29.33
CA GLU A 561 9.80 26.74 28.98
C GLU A 561 10.35 25.31 28.90
N ASP A 562 9.74 24.39 29.65
CA ASP A 562 10.10 22.96 29.56
C ASP A 562 9.50 22.36 28.28
N ARG A 563 10.39 21.99 27.36
CA ARG A 563 10.04 21.34 26.09
C ARG A 563 10.48 19.87 26.04
N SER A 564 10.82 19.28 27.18
CA SER A 564 11.38 17.92 27.26
C SER A 564 10.40 16.88 26.71
N ALA A 565 9.09 17.10 26.89
CA ALA A 565 8.06 16.25 26.29
C ALA A 565 8.12 16.24 24.75
N LEU A 566 8.35 17.39 24.12
CA LEU A 566 8.51 17.49 22.66
C LEU A 566 9.81 16.83 22.18
N LEU A 567 10.89 16.94 22.95
CA LEU A 567 12.14 16.26 22.63
C LEU A 567 11.98 14.75 22.71
N ARG A 568 11.37 14.23 23.79
CA ARG A 568 11.06 12.79 23.92
C ARG A 568 10.13 12.32 22.80
N ALA A 569 9.14 13.13 22.42
CA ALA A 569 8.24 12.84 21.31
C ALA A 569 8.98 12.69 19.97
N ALA A 570 10.02 13.49 19.71
CA ALA A 570 10.82 13.36 18.49
C ALA A 570 11.47 11.96 18.38
N TYR A 571 11.96 11.41 19.49
CA TYR A 571 12.49 10.04 19.51
C TYR A 571 11.39 8.98 19.39
N THR A 572 10.34 9.06 20.23
CA THR A 572 9.30 8.01 20.25
C THR A 572 8.48 7.98 18.96
N ARG A 573 8.20 9.14 18.34
CA ARG A 573 7.50 9.18 17.04
C ARG A 573 8.41 8.81 15.87
N SER A 574 9.73 9.01 15.98
CA SER A 574 10.65 8.45 14.99
C SER A 574 10.66 6.93 15.04
N LEU A 575 10.66 6.32 16.23
CA LEU A 575 10.50 4.86 16.38
C LEU A 575 9.14 4.38 15.88
N ALA A 576 8.06 5.14 16.14
CA ALA A 576 6.74 4.82 15.60
C ALA A 576 6.69 4.90 14.06
N ALA A 577 7.38 5.89 13.46
CA ALA A 577 7.54 5.97 12.01
C ALA A 577 8.35 4.78 11.48
N ALA A 578 9.42 4.37 12.18
CA ALA A 578 10.20 3.17 11.87
C ALA A 578 9.34 1.90 11.89
N ASP A 579 8.50 1.75 12.90
CA ASP A 579 7.55 0.64 13.03
C ASP A 579 6.51 0.62 11.90
N SER A 580 6.10 1.79 11.42
CA SER A 580 5.13 1.91 10.32
C SER A 580 5.70 1.49 8.96
N VAL A 581 7.03 1.52 8.82
CA VAL A 581 7.75 1.08 7.61
C VAL A 581 8.46 -0.27 7.80
N GLY A 582 8.30 -0.92 8.96
CA GLY A 582 8.87 -2.24 9.24
C GLY A 582 10.37 -2.27 9.58
N ALA A 583 11.01 -1.12 9.86
CA ALA A 583 12.43 -1.06 10.19
C ALA A 583 12.75 -1.77 11.52
N ARG A 584 13.82 -2.58 11.55
CA ARG A 584 14.32 -3.32 12.73
C ARG A 584 15.55 -2.65 13.34
N THR A 585 16.32 -1.90 12.56
CA THR A 585 17.53 -1.19 12.99
C THR A 585 17.46 0.30 12.66
N VAL A 586 17.68 1.17 13.65
CA VAL A 586 17.52 2.63 13.48
C VAL A 586 18.72 3.40 14.04
N ALA A 587 19.29 4.31 13.26
CA ALA A 587 20.34 5.21 13.71
C ALA A 587 19.81 6.62 14.02
N PHE A 588 20.14 7.15 15.20
CA PHE A 588 19.75 8.48 15.65
C PHE A 588 20.95 9.40 15.84
N PRO A 589 20.92 10.65 15.35
CA PRO A 589 21.80 11.69 15.85
C PRO A 589 21.29 12.16 17.23
N LEU A 590 22.11 12.94 17.95
CA LEU A 590 21.64 13.64 19.15
C LEU A 590 20.70 14.79 18.78
N ILE A 591 19.39 14.54 18.74
CA ILE A 591 18.36 15.52 18.41
C ILE A 591 18.44 16.71 19.37
N SER A 592 18.37 17.92 18.81
CA SER A 592 18.46 19.21 19.51
C SER A 592 19.78 19.54 20.23
N GLY A 593 20.72 18.60 20.37
CA GLY A 593 22.00 18.78 21.07
C GLY A 593 23.07 19.59 20.31
N GLY A 594 22.79 19.95 19.05
CA GLY A 594 23.65 20.79 18.21
C GLY A 594 23.15 22.24 18.13
N SER A 595 22.79 22.69 16.92
CA SER A 595 22.37 24.08 16.65
C SER A 595 21.12 24.54 17.39
N TYR A 596 20.33 23.64 17.98
CA TYR A 596 19.15 23.96 18.79
C TYR A 596 19.46 24.15 20.28
N GLY A 597 20.74 23.99 20.67
CA GLY A 597 21.29 24.46 21.93
C GLY A 597 20.86 23.69 23.18
N TRP A 598 20.32 22.48 23.02
CA TRP A 598 19.95 21.64 24.18
C TRP A 598 21.21 21.19 24.93
N PRO A 599 21.27 21.33 26.27
CA PRO A 599 22.41 20.83 27.05
C PRO A 599 22.67 19.35 26.78
N LYS A 600 23.88 18.99 26.31
CA LYS A 600 24.19 17.64 25.79
C LYS A 600 23.81 16.52 26.75
N GLU A 601 24.21 16.63 28.01
CA GLU A 601 23.91 15.62 29.05
C GLU A 601 22.42 15.40 29.25
N ASP A 602 21.64 16.49 29.27
CA ASP A 602 20.19 16.39 29.40
C ASP A 602 19.55 15.83 28.12
N ALA A 603 19.98 16.26 26.94
CA ALA A 603 19.51 15.73 25.66
C ALA A 603 19.71 14.21 25.57
N ILE A 604 20.88 13.72 26.01
CA ILE A 604 21.21 12.29 26.04
C ILE A 604 20.30 11.55 27.02
N LYS A 605 20.07 12.10 28.22
CA LYS A 605 19.13 11.51 29.18
C LYS A 605 17.71 11.41 28.61
N GLN A 606 17.23 12.47 27.95
CA GLN A 606 15.91 12.44 27.31
C GLN A 606 15.85 11.40 26.18
N ALA A 607 16.90 11.29 25.36
CA ALA A 607 16.98 10.31 24.28
C ALA A 607 16.93 8.87 24.81
N VAL A 608 17.82 8.52 25.74
CA VAL A 608 17.90 7.17 26.32
C VAL A 608 16.60 6.80 27.02
N ALA A 609 16.02 7.73 27.80
CA ALA A 609 14.75 7.49 28.47
C ALA A 609 13.60 7.26 27.49
N ALA A 610 13.53 8.05 26.41
CA ALA A 610 12.49 7.90 25.38
C ALA A 610 12.62 6.58 24.61
N ILE A 611 13.84 6.22 24.19
CA ILE A 611 14.10 4.99 23.43
C ILE A 611 13.85 3.76 24.29
N SER A 612 14.36 3.75 25.53
CA SER A 612 14.23 2.58 26.43
C SER A 612 12.78 2.32 26.86
N ALA A 613 11.95 3.36 26.91
CA ALA A 613 10.54 3.26 27.26
C ALA A 613 9.61 3.01 26.05
N ALA A 614 10.14 3.06 24.82
CA ALA A 614 9.33 2.88 23.63
C ALA A 614 8.92 1.41 23.47
N ASN A 615 7.63 1.18 23.19
CA ASN A 615 7.17 -0.11 22.73
C ASN A 615 7.26 -0.13 21.20
N THR A 616 8.36 -0.67 20.70
CA THR A 616 8.70 -0.65 19.27
C THR A 616 9.12 -2.04 18.80
N GLY A 617 8.94 -2.30 17.51
CA GLY A 617 9.50 -3.44 16.82
C GLY A 617 11.01 -3.30 16.56
N VAL A 618 11.58 -2.11 16.68
CA VAL A 618 13.02 -1.87 16.48
C VAL A 618 13.86 -2.66 17.49
N GLU A 619 14.74 -3.51 16.98
CA GLU A 619 15.64 -4.38 17.74
C GLU A 619 16.87 -3.62 18.24
N VAL A 620 17.46 -2.78 17.38
CA VAL A 620 18.71 -2.06 17.65
C VAL A 620 18.56 -0.58 17.32
N VAL A 621 18.87 0.27 18.30
CA VAL A 621 19.01 1.71 18.11
C VAL A 621 20.46 2.12 18.26
N THR A 622 21.03 2.72 17.22
CA THR A 622 22.40 3.25 17.24
C THR A 622 22.36 4.76 17.48
N LEU A 623 22.81 5.22 18.64
CA LEU A 623 23.07 6.64 18.89
C LEU A 623 24.41 7.04 18.27
N VAL A 624 24.35 7.91 17.26
CA VAL A 624 25.50 8.36 16.49
C VAL A 624 26.00 9.70 17.04
N ALA A 625 27.20 9.67 17.59
CA ALA A 625 27.92 10.86 18.03
C ALA A 625 28.90 11.31 16.94
N TYR A 626 28.90 12.61 16.62
CA TYR A 626 29.86 13.17 15.66
C TYR A 626 31.28 13.29 16.22
N ASN A 627 31.47 13.20 17.54
CA ASN A 627 32.76 13.30 18.19
C ASN A 627 32.84 12.46 19.49
N ASP A 628 34.07 12.18 19.92
CA ASP A 628 34.40 11.33 21.07
C ASP A 628 33.78 11.85 22.37
N GLU A 629 33.75 13.17 22.57
CA GLU A 629 33.19 13.79 23.78
C GLU A 629 31.72 13.42 23.95
N THR A 630 30.94 13.55 22.87
CA THR A 630 29.51 13.21 22.87
C THR A 630 29.31 11.70 22.94
N ALA A 631 30.15 10.92 22.26
CA ALA A 631 30.12 9.45 22.34
C ALA A 631 30.37 8.95 23.77
N ALA A 632 31.34 9.54 24.48
CA ALA A 632 31.65 9.21 25.85
C ALA A 632 30.49 9.56 26.80
N LEU A 633 29.82 10.70 26.59
CA LEU A 633 28.62 11.08 27.34
C LEU A 633 27.47 10.10 27.11
N MET A 634 27.23 9.69 25.86
CA MET A 634 26.20 8.71 25.53
C MET A 634 26.48 7.34 26.16
N ARG A 635 27.72 6.84 26.05
CA ARG A 635 28.11 5.56 26.67
C ARG A 635 27.90 5.56 28.19
N ARG A 636 28.23 6.67 28.87
CA ARG A 636 27.99 6.83 30.31
C ARG A 636 26.51 6.83 30.70
N ALA A 637 25.61 7.21 29.80
CA ALA A 637 24.17 7.23 30.09
C ALA A 637 23.50 5.86 29.91
N LEU A 638 24.20 4.89 29.31
CA LEU A 638 23.73 3.51 29.10
C LEU A 638 24.22 2.52 30.17
N THR A 639 25.18 2.94 31.00
CA THR A 639 25.70 2.21 32.16
C THR A 639 24.99 2.66 33.42
#